data_AF-A0A2P2FVN9-F1
#
_entry.id   AF-A0A2P2FVN9-F1
#
_cell.length_a   1.000
_cell.length_b   1.000
_cell.length_c   1.000
_cell.angle_alpha   90.00
_cell.angle_beta   90.00
_cell.angle_gamma   90.00
#
_symmetry.space_group_name_H-M   'P 1'
#
loop_
_entity.id
_entity.type
_entity.pdbx_description
1 polymer ?
#
loop_
_entity_poly.entity_id
_entity_poly.type
_entity_poly.pdbx_seq_one_letter_code
_entity_poly.pdbx_strand_id
1 'polypeptide(L)'
;MPLVESPTGSITLACTTLDNGQDLVTYDDTGQQIRRIDRTSIIDGVPNCINDPVVDKNDDLYGIPSGVVNGYWAAGPNLLAYDGNTLKWKYPVHCGNDQGNDVVVGADGNIYATVYNNGVHLIGLTPEVEPGTTQPKKILDIVIPNDCSIRLHPYKDGIMVHGQSSGKPRYYSYGGKFLGEATIDDIWYEKLNADGQLFVGKYVSGSYRSARVDMYDPRTGKVRTTPASTPGANVNGVQVYPLQGGGVAALVNEQKMISSGVPATPEEYINTLVTINSAGVVTEAIHLTNTYSQNGVTGTFGGTFVSAESNGKIAVIRELNLNTGISWPPTVPAIVIGAYSPASETWSYQAVMQGDLGKSGGPSGYYFNYNHFAHAMAVSNDTVSFIAKCSNNCTNYSPKLYAVKVTGLGTSYPRGDVLSANTGTQPAPRSLMALGDSFSAGEGIEPFMDGNVCHRSTQAYSRVLGTDPYTTLQLDKFVACSGAKTTHVLNGWYDTGRNESPQISALTSGSPKIVTLTIGGNDILFADFAKACILDTCNFSSGVYNNSLNAINNTLGGSLTSTYKKLLEVTQTSGAKIYVLGYPQVIADKSVNEIGDARCPYMYESVPVAAGRYWEDARAARDIVTKLNTKITDTVDAVRALSTDNQRLVFVSATGTSSPFDGHEVCSSGESYFHNFDQALNNTAYVFHPNVKGQAAYAQLVRQAIGE
;
A
#
# COMPACT_ATOMS: atom_id res chain seq x y z
N MET A 1 -9.25 -28.31 4.80
CA MET A 1 -9.44 -27.41 5.96
C MET A 1 -8.19 -26.56 6.04
N PRO A 2 -8.26 -25.25 6.31
CA PRO A 2 -7.05 -24.47 6.49
C PRO A 2 -6.26 -24.98 7.71
N LEU A 3 -4.94 -25.10 7.54
CA LEU A 3 -4.00 -25.16 8.65
C LEU A 3 -3.61 -23.72 8.96
N VAL A 4 -3.76 -23.32 10.22
CA VAL A 4 -3.47 -21.94 10.65
C VAL A 4 -2.35 -21.99 11.65
N GLU A 5 -1.17 -21.56 11.23
CA GLU A 5 -0.03 -21.31 12.11
C GLU A 5 -0.21 -20.00 12.88
N SER A 6 0.33 -19.99 14.10
CA SER A 6 0.47 -18.79 14.89
C SER A 6 1.91 -18.25 14.86
N PRO A 7 2.14 -16.98 15.26
CA PRO A 7 3.49 -16.42 15.40
C PRO A 7 4.38 -17.14 16.40
N THR A 8 3.80 -17.83 17.38
CA THR A 8 4.56 -18.63 18.36
C THR A 8 4.93 -20.01 17.83
N GLY A 9 4.39 -20.40 16.68
CA GLY A 9 4.62 -21.68 16.01
C GLY A 9 3.61 -22.77 16.34
N SER A 10 2.52 -22.43 17.02
CA SER A 10 1.39 -23.34 17.22
C SER A 10 0.62 -23.55 15.92
N ILE A 11 0.10 -24.77 15.70
CA ILE A 11 -0.67 -25.14 14.52
C ILE A 11 -2.12 -25.45 14.89
N THR A 12 -3.04 -24.72 14.30
CA THR A 12 -4.48 -24.92 14.43
C THR A 12 -5.05 -25.68 13.23
N LEU A 13 -5.67 -26.82 13.51
CA LEU A 13 -6.57 -27.52 12.62
C LEU A 13 -7.95 -26.88 12.74
N ALA A 14 -8.42 -26.27 11.65
CA ALA A 14 -9.78 -25.72 11.61
C ALA A 14 -10.86 -26.80 11.77
N CYS A 15 -12.03 -26.37 12.18
CA CYS A 15 -13.18 -27.26 12.34
C CYS A 15 -13.74 -27.72 10.98
N THR A 16 -14.45 -28.86 10.98
CA THR A 16 -15.43 -29.16 9.92
C THR A 16 -16.67 -29.85 10.49
N THR A 17 -17.83 -29.52 9.91
CA THR A 17 -19.08 -30.24 10.16
C THR A 17 -19.36 -31.36 9.14
N LEU A 18 -18.52 -31.52 8.11
CA LEU A 18 -18.66 -32.54 7.06
C LEU A 18 -17.82 -33.81 7.36
N ASP A 19 -18.17 -34.96 6.76
CA ASP A 19 -17.41 -36.24 6.75
C ASP A 19 -16.79 -36.70 8.08
N ASN A 20 -17.58 -37.33 8.95
CA ASN A 20 -17.24 -37.75 10.33
C ASN A 20 -16.89 -36.61 11.30
N GLY A 21 -16.51 -35.46 10.76
CA GLY A 21 -16.37 -34.15 11.36
C GLY A 21 -15.35 -34.00 12.48
N GLN A 22 -14.78 -32.80 12.58
CA GLN A 22 -13.56 -32.54 13.33
C GLN A 22 -13.70 -31.28 14.16
N ASP A 23 -13.32 -31.35 15.44
CA ASP A 23 -13.24 -30.19 16.32
C ASP A 23 -12.11 -29.26 15.87
N LEU A 24 -12.19 -27.98 16.23
CA LEU A 24 -11.03 -27.11 16.07
C LEU A 24 -10.02 -27.46 17.14
N VAL A 25 -8.79 -27.78 16.74
CA VAL A 25 -7.72 -28.23 17.65
C VAL A 25 -6.43 -27.47 17.37
N THR A 26 -5.77 -26.95 18.40
CA THR A 26 -4.44 -26.34 18.29
C THR A 26 -3.41 -27.18 19.01
N TYR A 27 -2.28 -27.41 18.34
CA TYR A 27 -1.08 -28.03 18.88
C TYR A 27 0.02 -27.00 19.01
N ASP A 28 0.79 -27.02 20.09
CA ASP A 28 2.01 -26.24 20.19
C ASP A 28 3.15 -26.83 19.35
N ASP A 29 4.32 -26.19 19.38
CA ASP A 29 5.52 -26.58 18.64
C ASP A 29 6.12 -27.93 19.11
N THR A 30 5.72 -28.43 20.29
CA THR A 30 6.08 -29.76 20.79
C THR A 30 5.10 -30.85 20.32
N GLY A 31 3.99 -30.45 19.71
CA GLY A 31 2.90 -31.35 19.30
C GLY A 31 1.91 -31.66 20.43
N GLN A 32 1.97 -30.96 21.56
CA GLN A 32 0.98 -31.09 22.62
C GLN A 32 -0.28 -30.31 22.24
N GLN A 33 -1.45 -30.92 22.45
CA GLN A 33 -2.72 -30.23 22.26
C GLN A 33 -2.92 -29.17 23.35
N ILE A 34 -3.02 -27.90 22.95
CA ILE A 34 -3.23 -26.74 23.83
C ILE A 34 -4.64 -26.15 23.73
N ARG A 35 -5.36 -26.41 22.62
CA ARG A 35 -6.74 -25.95 22.40
C ARG A 35 -7.59 -27.04 21.78
N ARG A 36 -8.84 -27.14 22.21
CA ARG A 36 -9.91 -27.92 21.56
C ARG A 36 -11.25 -27.20 21.75
N ILE A 37 -11.81 -26.68 20.66
CA ILE A 37 -13.15 -26.10 20.63
C ILE A 37 -14.11 -27.16 20.05
N ASP A 38 -15.05 -27.61 20.88
CA ASP A 38 -16.02 -28.65 20.53
C ASP A 38 -17.02 -28.13 19.50
N ARG A 39 -17.01 -28.74 18.30
CA ARG A 39 -17.90 -28.37 17.19
C ARG A 39 -19.38 -28.64 17.45
N THR A 40 -19.69 -29.53 18.40
CA THR A 40 -21.06 -29.91 18.74
C THR A 40 -21.70 -28.94 19.74
N SER A 41 -20.89 -28.11 20.40
CA SER A 41 -21.40 -27.01 21.21
C SER A 41 -22.13 -26.00 20.34
N ILE A 42 -23.23 -25.44 20.85
CA ILE A 42 -24.03 -24.45 20.12
C ILE A 42 -23.71 -23.05 20.65
N ILE A 43 -23.35 -22.16 19.74
CA ILE A 43 -23.15 -20.74 20.03
C ILE A 43 -23.92 -19.91 18.99
N ASP A 44 -24.66 -18.92 19.47
CA ASP A 44 -25.53 -18.08 18.64
C ASP A 44 -26.47 -18.87 17.68
N GLY A 45 -26.94 -20.04 18.14
CA GLY A 45 -27.88 -20.87 17.39
C GLY A 45 -27.26 -21.74 16.28
N VAL A 46 -25.93 -21.71 16.11
CA VAL A 46 -25.19 -22.55 15.15
C VAL A 46 -24.16 -23.44 15.87
N PRO A 47 -23.70 -24.53 15.24
CA PRO A 47 -22.53 -25.27 15.72
C PRO A 47 -21.32 -24.36 15.90
N ASN A 48 -20.58 -24.53 16.99
CA ASN A 48 -19.36 -23.78 17.28
C ASN A 48 -18.17 -24.30 16.47
N CYS A 49 -18.33 -24.30 15.15
CA CYS A 49 -17.37 -24.81 14.20
C CYS A 49 -16.82 -23.64 13.38
N ILE A 50 -15.59 -23.25 13.70
CA ILE A 50 -14.87 -22.18 13.01
C ILE A 50 -14.03 -22.83 11.91
N ASN A 51 -14.42 -22.65 10.65
CA ASN A 51 -13.77 -23.28 9.50
C ASN A 51 -12.58 -22.47 8.96
N ASP A 52 -12.58 -21.15 9.15
CA ASP A 52 -11.53 -20.23 8.72
C ASP A 52 -11.03 -19.38 9.90
N PRO A 53 -10.36 -19.99 10.90
CA PRO A 53 -9.86 -19.23 12.04
C PRO A 53 -8.67 -18.35 11.65
N VAL A 54 -8.47 -17.26 12.39
CA VAL A 54 -7.22 -16.50 12.40
C VAL A 54 -6.66 -16.43 13.81
N VAL A 55 -5.35 -16.26 13.92
CA VAL A 55 -4.63 -16.24 15.19
C VAL A 55 -3.74 -15.00 15.24
N ASP A 56 -3.76 -14.29 16.37
CA ASP A 56 -2.90 -13.12 16.57
C ASP A 56 -1.54 -13.49 17.18
N LYS A 57 -0.74 -12.47 17.51
CA LYS A 57 0.57 -12.63 18.13
C LYS A 57 0.57 -13.20 19.55
N ASN A 58 -0.58 -13.19 20.23
CA ASN A 58 -0.75 -13.72 21.58
C ASN A 58 -1.33 -15.15 21.57
N ASP A 59 -1.45 -15.76 20.39
CA ASP A 59 -2.14 -17.03 20.15
C ASP A 59 -3.65 -17.01 20.39
N ASP A 60 -4.25 -15.82 20.53
CA ASP A 60 -5.71 -15.69 20.58
C ASP A 60 -6.31 -16.05 19.22
N LEU A 61 -7.40 -16.83 19.25
CA LEU A 61 -8.06 -17.31 18.05
C LEU A 61 -9.36 -16.55 17.80
N TYR A 62 -9.55 -16.13 16.55
CA TYR A 62 -10.72 -15.40 16.11
C TYR A 62 -11.40 -16.11 14.97
N GLY A 63 -12.72 -16.03 14.92
CA GLY A 63 -13.49 -16.52 13.79
C GLY A 63 -14.98 -16.55 14.04
N ILE A 64 -15.72 -16.89 12.99
CA ILE A 64 -17.18 -16.92 13.01
C ILE A 64 -17.62 -18.38 13.02
N PRO A 65 -18.47 -18.78 13.98
CA PRO A 65 -18.97 -20.15 14.06
C PRO A 65 -19.94 -20.39 12.90
N SER A 66 -19.94 -21.59 12.35
CA SER A 66 -20.80 -21.95 11.22
C SER A 66 -21.11 -23.44 11.20
N GLY A 67 -22.16 -23.84 10.51
CA GLY A 67 -22.48 -25.26 10.36
C GLY A 67 -23.86 -25.48 9.78
N VAL A 68 -24.31 -26.75 9.81
CA VAL A 68 -25.64 -27.12 9.32
C VAL A 68 -26.67 -26.97 10.42
N VAL A 69 -27.69 -26.14 10.18
CA VAL A 69 -28.86 -25.92 11.03
C VAL A 69 -30.11 -26.24 10.21
N ASN A 70 -30.96 -27.15 10.71
CA ASN A 70 -32.19 -27.59 10.03
C ASN A 70 -31.99 -28.02 8.55
N GLY A 71 -30.83 -28.62 8.24
CA GLY A 71 -30.49 -29.08 6.89
C GLY A 71 -29.90 -28.01 5.96
N TYR A 72 -29.77 -26.77 6.41
CA TYR A 72 -29.16 -25.67 5.65
C TYR A 72 -27.88 -25.20 6.31
N TRP A 73 -26.94 -24.73 5.50
CA TRP A 73 -25.74 -24.07 6.01
C TRP A 73 -26.08 -22.71 6.62
N ALA A 74 -25.52 -22.39 7.78
CA ALA A 74 -25.67 -21.10 8.44
C ALA A 74 -24.37 -20.68 9.14
N ALA A 75 -24.12 -19.36 9.16
CA ALA A 75 -23.07 -18.74 9.96
C ALA A 75 -23.68 -17.97 11.13
N GLY A 76 -22.96 -17.93 12.25
CA GLY A 76 -23.34 -17.16 13.42
C GLY A 76 -23.25 -15.64 13.16
N PRO A 77 -24.02 -14.83 13.90
CA PRO A 77 -24.03 -13.38 13.73
C PRO A 77 -22.83 -12.66 14.36
N ASN A 78 -22.03 -13.36 15.19
CA ASN A 78 -20.92 -12.76 15.93
C ASN A 78 -19.57 -13.35 15.53
N LEU A 79 -18.57 -12.48 15.53
CA LEU A 79 -17.16 -12.81 15.60
C LEU A 79 -16.83 -13.21 17.03
N LEU A 80 -16.15 -14.34 17.19
CA LEU A 80 -15.73 -14.87 18.48
C LEU A 80 -14.22 -14.69 18.65
N ALA A 81 -13.79 -14.49 19.90
CA ALA A 81 -12.39 -14.50 20.30
C ALA A 81 -12.15 -15.52 21.41
N TYR A 82 -11.09 -16.32 21.29
CA TYR A 82 -10.75 -17.40 22.21
C TYR A 82 -9.31 -17.28 22.71
N ASP A 83 -9.14 -17.21 24.03
CA ASP A 83 -7.87 -17.45 24.72
C ASP A 83 -7.87 -18.91 25.21
N GLY A 84 -6.98 -19.72 24.64
CA GLY A 84 -7.05 -21.18 24.79
C GLY A 84 -8.46 -21.70 24.46
N ASN A 85 -9.11 -22.36 25.43
CA ASN A 85 -10.49 -22.87 25.28
C ASN A 85 -11.58 -21.90 25.77
N THR A 86 -11.19 -20.72 26.27
CA THR A 86 -12.11 -19.77 26.91
C THR A 86 -12.56 -18.72 25.90
N LEU A 87 -13.87 -18.57 25.73
CA LEU A 87 -14.43 -17.48 24.93
C LEU A 87 -14.19 -16.14 25.65
N LYS A 88 -13.31 -15.29 25.11
CA LYS A 88 -12.98 -13.96 25.66
C LYS A 88 -14.13 -12.98 25.47
N TRP A 89 -14.62 -12.88 24.24
CA TRP A 89 -15.67 -11.93 23.86
C TRP A 89 -16.34 -12.34 22.55
N LYS A 90 -17.47 -11.70 22.27
CA LYS A 90 -18.20 -11.79 21.01
C LYS A 90 -18.56 -10.40 20.48
N TYR A 91 -18.47 -10.21 19.17
CA TYR A 91 -18.78 -8.94 18.51
C TYR A 91 -19.70 -9.15 17.30
N PRO A 92 -20.80 -8.39 17.15
CA PRO A 92 -21.69 -8.54 15.99
C PRO A 92 -21.02 -8.13 14.67
N VAL A 93 -20.95 -9.04 13.69
CA VAL A 93 -20.29 -8.81 12.38
C VAL A 93 -21.07 -9.36 11.18
N HIS A 94 -22.36 -9.62 11.33
CA HIS A 94 -23.13 -10.29 10.29
C HIS A 94 -23.17 -9.48 8.97
N CYS A 95 -22.73 -10.08 7.86
CA CYS A 95 -22.87 -9.55 6.50
C CYS A 95 -23.57 -10.59 5.61
N GLY A 96 -24.90 -10.56 5.58
CA GLY A 96 -25.72 -11.44 4.73
C GLY A 96 -25.72 -12.94 5.12
N ASN A 97 -26.48 -13.74 4.36
CA ASN A 97 -26.72 -15.16 4.67
C ASN A 97 -25.63 -16.11 4.11
N ASP A 98 -24.77 -15.64 3.21
CA ASP A 98 -23.83 -16.46 2.45
C ASP A 98 -22.37 -16.16 2.84
N GLN A 99 -21.73 -17.12 3.55
CA GLN A 99 -20.30 -17.50 3.62
C GLN A 99 -19.15 -16.44 3.52
N GLY A 100 -19.41 -15.13 3.60
CA GLY A 100 -18.47 -14.11 3.12
C GLY A 100 -17.77 -13.26 4.18
N ASN A 101 -17.89 -13.56 5.47
CA ASN A 101 -17.22 -12.76 6.50
C ASN A 101 -15.76 -13.19 6.65
N ASP A 102 -14.88 -12.55 5.88
CA ASP A 102 -13.44 -12.71 6.05
C ASP A 102 -12.98 -11.94 7.30
N VAL A 103 -12.17 -12.59 8.13
CA VAL A 103 -11.63 -12.03 9.37
C VAL A 103 -10.12 -12.11 9.28
N VAL A 104 -9.42 -11.02 9.58
CA VAL A 104 -7.96 -10.98 9.54
C VAL A 104 -7.38 -10.26 10.74
N VAL A 105 -6.15 -10.63 11.09
CA VAL A 105 -5.32 -9.88 12.04
C VAL A 105 -4.43 -8.95 11.24
N GLY A 106 -4.52 -7.65 11.51
CA GLY A 106 -3.66 -6.63 10.92
C GLY A 106 -2.23 -6.67 11.48
N ALA A 107 -1.30 -6.08 10.74
CA ALA A 107 0.07 -5.85 11.20
C ALA A 107 0.14 -4.95 12.43
N ASP A 108 -0.86 -4.09 12.64
CA ASP A 108 -1.01 -3.28 13.84
C ASP A 108 -1.56 -4.07 15.05
N GLY A 109 -1.82 -5.37 14.87
CA GLY A 109 -2.30 -6.29 15.89
C GLY A 109 -3.80 -6.21 16.16
N ASN A 110 -4.55 -5.41 15.40
CA ASN A 110 -6.01 -5.31 15.54
C ASN A 110 -6.73 -6.32 14.64
N ILE A 111 -7.99 -6.61 14.99
CA ILE A 111 -8.82 -7.59 14.30
C ILE A 111 -9.75 -6.85 13.34
N TYR A 112 -9.75 -7.24 12.09
CA TYR A 112 -10.55 -6.62 11.05
C TYR A 112 -11.55 -7.61 10.48
N ALA A 113 -12.76 -7.11 10.27
CA ALA A 113 -13.88 -7.87 9.74
C ALA A 113 -14.79 -6.95 8.95
N THR A 114 -15.66 -7.56 8.15
CA THR A 114 -16.75 -6.85 7.48
C THR A 114 -18.05 -6.99 8.27
N VAL A 115 -18.90 -5.96 8.22
CA VAL A 115 -20.24 -5.98 8.83
C VAL A 115 -21.24 -5.27 7.93
N TYR A 116 -22.47 -5.77 7.85
CA TYR A 116 -23.55 -5.07 7.17
C TYR A 116 -24.33 -4.17 8.14
N ASN A 117 -24.31 -2.86 7.88
CA ASN A 117 -25.04 -1.85 8.64
C ASN A 117 -25.41 -0.67 7.72
N ASN A 118 -26.55 -0.74 7.02
CA ASN A 118 -26.94 0.24 5.99
C ASN A 118 -25.90 0.39 4.86
N GLY A 119 -25.25 -0.72 4.52
CA GLY A 119 -24.08 -0.80 3.65
C GLY A 119 -23.08 -1.81 4.22
N VAL A 120 -22.05 -2.19 3.45
CA VAL A 120 -20.95 -3.00 3.98
C VAL A 120 -19.89 -2.08 4.55
N HIS A 121 -19.45 -2.39 5.77
CA HIS A 121 -18.44 -1.65 6.50
C HIS A 121 -17.23 -2.53 6.77
N LEU A 122 -16.02 -1.96 6.63
CA LEU A 122 -14.80 -2.50 7.23
C LEU A 122 -14.70 -1.96 8.64
N ILE A 123 -14.66 -2.85 9.62
CA ILE A 123 -14.45 -2.50 11.02
C ILE A 123 -13.12 -3.02 11.52
N GLY A 124 -12.57 -2.32 12.51
CA GLY A 124 -11.36 -2.73 13.24
C GLY A 124 -11.68 -2.79 14.73
N LEU A 125 -11.21 -3.84 15.40
CA LEU A 125 -11.46 -4.14 16.80
C LEU A 125 -10.14 -4.38 17.54
N THR A 126 -10.05 -3.92 18.78
CA THR A 126 -8.92 -4.31 19.64
C THR A 126 -8.97 -5.80 19.99
N PRO A 127 -7.81 -6.49 20.09
CA PRO A 127 -7.77 -7.90 20.54
C PRO A 127 -8.27 -8.06 21.98
N GLU A 128 -7.93 -7.08 22.82
CA GLU A 128 -8.28 -7.05 24.22
C GLU A 128 -9.53 -6.23 24.52
N VAL A 129 -10.11 -6.52 25.67
CA VAL A 129 -11.25 -5.81 26.25
C VAL A 129 -10.72 -4.91 27.38
N GLU A 130 -11.13 -3.65 27.39
CA GLU A 130 -10.74 -2.72 28.46
C GLU A 130 -11.28 -3.21 29.82
N PRO A 131 -10.53 -3.01 30.93
CA PRO A 131 -11.01 -3.40 32.25
C PRO A 131 -12.41 -2.83 32.55
N GLY A 132 -13.37 -3.72 32.84
CA GLY A 132 -14.76 -3.34 33.16
C GLY A 132 -15.71 -3.31 31.96
N THR A 133 -15.26 -3.61 30.74
CA THR A 133 -16.13 -3.81 29.57
C THR A 133 -16.23 -5.30 29.21
N THR A 134 -17.18 -5.65 28.33
CA THR A 134 -17.41 -7.03 27.84
C THR A 134 -17.26 -7.15 26.33
N GLN A 135 -16.96 -6.04 25.65
CA GLN A 135 -16.78 -5.98 24.20
C GLN A 135 -15.45 -5.29 23.85
N PRO A 136 -14.79 -5.73 22.77
CA PRO A 136 -13.61 -5.04 22.27
C PRO A 136 -13.98 -3.63 21.80
N LYS A 137 -13.00 -2.73 21.81
CA LYS A 137 -13.17 -1.37 21.32
C LYS A 137 -13.18 -1.38 19.79
N LYS A 138 -14.22 -0.82 19.18
CA LYS A 138 -14.23 -0.52 17.75
C LYS A 138 -13.37 0.70 17.48
N ILE A 139 -12.27 0.50 16.76
CA ILE A 139 -11.27 1.52 16.43
C ILE A 139 -11.37 2.01 14.98
N LEU A 140 -12.05 1.26 14.13
CA LEU A 140 -12.31 1.61 12.73
C LEU A 140 -13.75 1.24 12.39
N ASP A 141 -14.38 2.11 11.60
CA ASP A 141 -15.69 1.88 11.00
C ASP A 141 -15.81 2.74 9.73
N ILE A 142 -15.60 2.14 8.57
CA ILE A 142 -15.68 2.83 7.28
C ILE A 142 -16.57 2.07 6.31
N VAL A 143 -17.30 2.81 5.47
CA VAL A 143 -18.08 2.24 4.38
C VAL A 143 -17.13 1.78 3.27
N ILE A 144 -17.32 0.55 2.81
CA ILE A 144 -16.58 -0.06 1.69
C ILE A 144 -17.59 -0.45 0.58
N PRO A 145 -17.15 -0.95 -0.60
CA PRO A 145 -18.09 -1.45 -1.60
C PRO A 145 -19.12 -2.39 -1.00
N ASN A 146 -20.38 -2.23 -1.40
CA ASN A 146 -21.51 -2.95 -0.82
C ASN A 146 -21.58 -4.40 -1.33
N ASP A 147 -20.62 -5.22 -0.92
CA ASP A 147 -20.47 -6.63 -1.27
C ASP A 147 -20.07 -7.42 -0.02
N CYS A 148 -20.88 -8.40 0.38
CA CYS A 148 -20.58 -9.24 1.55
C CYS A 148 -19.62 -10.40 1.22
N SER A 149 -19.22 -10.59 -0.04
CA SER A 149 -18.20 -11.58 -0.44
C SER A 149 -16.77 -11.03 -0.36
N ILE A 150 -16.57 -9.93 0.36
CA ILE A 150 -15.27 -9.25 0.50
C ILE A 150 -14.28 -10.14 1.26
N ARG A 151 -13.12 -10.33 0.62
CA ARG A 151 -11.89 -10.83 1.19
C ARG A 151 -11.03 -9.70 1.71
N LEU A 152 -10.38 -9.94 2.85
CA LEU A 152 -9.48 -9.02 3.51
C LEU A 152 -8.06 -9.56 3.42
N HIS A 153 -7.13 -8.71 3.00
CA HIS A 153 -5.73 -9.06 2.89
C HIS A 153 -4.90 -8.02 3.65
N PRO A 154 -4.45 -8.34 4.88
CA PRO A 154 -3.60 -7.43 5.64
C PRO A 154 -2.21 -7.36 5.00
N TYR A 155 -1.61 -6.20 5.07
CA TYR A 155 -0.21 -5.94 4.75
C TYR A 155 0.36 -4.95 5.76
N LYS A 156 1.65 -4.66 5.69
CA LYS A 156 2.36 -3.82 6.66
C LYS A 156 1.66 -2.50 6.96
N ASP A 157 1.13 -1.80 5.95
CA ASP A 157 0.59 -0.44 6.13
C ASP A 157 -0.96 -0.37 6.12
N GLY A 158 -1.66 -1.51 5.94
CA GLY A 158 -3.12 -1.51 5.92
C GLY A 158 -3.77 -2.81 5.46
N ILE A 159 -4.95 -2.67 4.86
CA ILE A 159 -5.78 -3.79 4.40
C ILE A 159 -6.21 -3.55 2.96
N MET A 160 -5.95 -4.53 2.11
CA MET A 160 -6.56 -4.60 0.79
C MET A 160 -7.88 -5.37 0.91
N VAL A 161 -8.95 -4.81 0.36
CA VAL A 161 -10.27 -5.41 0.32
C VAL A 161 -10.64 -5.72 -1.12
N HIS A 162 -11.22 -6.89 -1.35
CA HIS A 162 -11.67 -7.33 -2.66
C HIS A 162 -12.86 -8.28 -2.54
N GLY A 163 -14.01 -7.91 -3.09
CA GLY A 163 -15.18 -8.80 -3.14
C GLY A 163 -15.31 -9.51 -4.47
N GLN A 164 -15.90 -10.72 -4.45
CA GLN A 164 -16.09 -11.54 -5.63
C GLN A 164 -17.02 -10.89 -6.66
N SER A 165 -17.92 -10.01 -6.21
CA SER A 165 -18.86 -9.27 -7.06
C SER A 165 -18.48 -7.79 -7.19
N SER A 166 -17.66 -7.26 -6.28
CA SER A 166 -17.25 -5.87 -6.24
C SER A 166 -15.93 -5.61 -6.98
N GLY A 167 -16.03 -5.08 -8.20
CA GLY A 167 -15.01 -4.24 -8.84
C GLY A 167 -13.54 -4.64 -8.66
N LYS A 168 -12.68 -3.63 -8.56
CA LYS A 168 -11.23 -3.77 -8.43
C LYS A 168 -10.79 -3.76 -6.95
N PRO A 169 -9.63 -4.36 -6.61
CA PRO A 169 -9.06 -4.35 -5.26
C PRO A 169 -8.88 -2.94 -4.71
N ARG A 170 -9.27 -2.71 -3.47
CA ARG A 170 -9.18 -1.39 -2.81
C ARG A 170 -8.30 -1.45 -1.59
N TYR A 171 -7.38 -0.50 -1.47
CA TYR A 171 -6.45 -0.42 -0.35
C TYR A 171 -6.94 0.60 0.65
N TYR A 172 -6.90 0.24 1.93
CA TYR A 172 -7.18 1.13 3.04
C TYR A 172 -6.01 1.07 4.03
N SER A 173 -5.68 2.18 4.69
CA SER A 173 -4.80 2.12 5.86
C SER A 173 -5.54 1.50 7.04
N TYR A 174 -4.80 1.10 8.08
CA TYR A 174 -5.42 0.65 9.35
C TYR A 174 -6.28 1.73 10.03
N GLY A 175 -6.04 3.01 9.72
CA GLY A 175 -6.88 4.14 10.14
C GLY A 175 -8.08 4.42 9.22
N GLY A 176 -8.32 3.59 8.20
CA GLY A 176 -9.48 3.71 7.32
C GLY A 176 -9.34 4.65 6.13
N LYS A 177 -8.15 5.22 5.88
CA LYS A 177 -7.93 6.09 4.72
C LYS A 177 -7.93 5.23 3.46
N PHE A 178 -8.74 5.58 2.47
CA PHE A 178 -8.67 4.95 1.15
C PHE A 178 -7.37 5.34 0.45
N LEU A 179 -6.56 4.35 0.09
CA LEU A 179 -5.22 4.55 -0.49
C LEU A 179 -5.18 4.39 -2.00
N GLY A 180 -6.24 3.85 -2.59
CA GLY A 180 -6.35 3.68 -4.03
C GLY A 180 -6.96 2.34 -4.41
N GLU A 181 -7.16 2.18 -5.70
CA GLU A 181 -7.74 1.00 -6.32
C GLU A 181 -6.72 0.39 -7.27
N ALA A 182 -6.50 -0.94 -7.18
CA ALA A 182 -5.61 -1.61 -8.10
C ALA A 182 -6.16 -1.57 -9.51
N THR A 183 -5.28 -1.33 -10.48
CA THR A 183 -5.66 -1.28 -11.91
C THR A 183 -5.62 -2.66 -12.57
N ILE A 184 -5.38 -3.73 -11.82
CA ILE A 184 -5.43 -5.11 -12.29
C ILE A 184 -6.85 -5.65 -12.14
N ASP A 185 -7.40 -6.17 -13.24
CA ASP A 185 -8.69 -6.87 -13.29
C ASP A 185 -8.51 -8.39 -13.10
N ASP A 186 -9.59 -9.14 -12.83
CA ASP A 186 -9.63 -10.62 -12.76
C ASP A 186 -8.57 -11.21 -11.81
N ILE A 187 -8.85 -11.11 -10.51
CA ILE A 187 -7.85 -11.39 -9.47
C ILE A 187 -8.18 -12.61 -8.61
N TRP A 188 -8.91 -13.60 -9.14
CA TRP A 188 -9.15 -14.84 -8.43
C TRP A 188 -7.83 -15.51 -8.02
N TYR A 189 -7.68 -15.85 -6.73
CA TYR A 189 -6.48 -16.47 -6.13
C TYR A 189 -5.29 -15.53 -5.92
N GLU A 190 -5.57 -14.24 -5.80
CA GLU A 190 -4.66 -13.16 -5.48
C GLU A 190 -3.71 -13.47 -4.32
N LYS A 191 -2.51 -12.89 -4.40
CA LYS A 191 -1.57 -12.88 -3.30
C LYS A 191 -1.03 -11.48 -3.09
N LEU A 192 -1.06 -11.06 -1.84
CA LEU A 192 -0.48 -9.82 -1.39
C LEU A 192 0.81 -10.11 -0.67
N ASN A 193 1.86 -9.35 -0.95
CA ASN A 193 3.04 -9.37 -0.12
C ASN A 193 2.87 -8.41 1.09
N ALA A 194 3.72 -8.56 2.10
CA ALA A 194 3.74 -7.73 3.30
C ALA A 194 3.89 -6.24 2.98
N ASP A 195 4.45 -5.86 1.83
CA ASP A 195 4.56 -4.48 1.39
C ASP A 195 3.29 -3.94 0.70
N GLY A 196 2.26 -4.77 0.51
CA GLY A 196 1.03 -4.43 -0.17
C GLY A 196 1.07 -4.59 -1.69
N GLN A 197 2.15 -5.13 -2.27
CA GLN A 197 2.19 -5.43 -3.70
C GLN A 197 1.29 -6.64 -4.00
N LEU A 198 0.39 -6.48 -4.95
CA LEU A 198 -0.57 -7.49 -5.38
C LEU A 198 -0.03 -8.25 -6.58
N PHE A 199 -0.05 -9.58 -6.51
CA PHE A 199 0.41 -10.48 -7.55
C PHE A 199 -0.73 -11.38 -8.02
N VAL A 200 -0.88 -11.48 -9.33
CA VAL A 200 -1.94 -12.24 -9.98
C VAL A 200 -1.34 -13.07 -11.11
N GLY A 201 -1.42 -14.40 -10.99
CA GLY A 201 -1.06 -15.31 -12.07
C GLY A 201 -2.16 -15.34 -13.14
N LYS A 202 -1.81 -15.17 -14.41
CA LYS A 202 -2.76 -15.15 -15.52
C LYS A 202 -2.33 -16.03 -16.68
N TYR A 203 -3.34 -16.59 -17.35
CA TYR A 203 -3.17 -17.21 -18.66
C TYR A 203 -3.18 -16.16 -19.76
N VAL A 204 -2.37 -16.39 -20.80
CA VAL A 204 -2.39 -15.62 -22.03
C VAL A 204 -3.09 -16.43 -23.11
N SER A 205 -4.12 -15.84 -23.72
CA SER A 205 -4.87 -16.46 -24.81
C SER A 205 -4.08 -16.48 -26.12
N GLY A 206 -4.06 -17.63 -26.81
CA GLY A 206 -3.40 -17.84 -28.10
C GLY A 206 -3.39 -19.33 -28.49
N SER A 207 -2.71 -19.70 -29.58
CA SER A 207 -2.54 -21.11 -29.99
C SER A 207 -1.75 -21.94 -28.97
N TYR A 208 -0.97 -21.28 -28.11
CA TYR A 208 -0.28 -21.84 -26.95
C TYR A 208 -0.75 -21.06 -25.73
N ARG A 209 -1.30 -21.73 -24.70
CA ARG A 209 -1.68 -21.06 -23.46
C ARG A 209 -0.39 -20.81 -22.67
N SER A 210 0.10 -19.58 -22.58
CA SER A 210 1.26 -19.25 -21.72
C SER A 210 0.82 -18.65 -20.40
N ALA A 211 1.73 -18.55 -19.42
CA ALA A 211 1.47 -17.91 -18.14
C ALA A 211 2.33 -16.67 -17.92
N ARG A 212 1.75 -15.72 -17.19
CA ARG A 212 2.42 -14.51 -16.71
C ARG A 212 1.98 -14.19 -15.29
N VAL A 213 2.74 -13.32 -14.63
CA VAL A 213 2.35 -12.71 -13.36
C VAL A 213 2.22 -11.21 -13.56
N ASP A 214 1.04 -10.68 -13.28
CA ASP A 214 0.79 -9.25 -13.21
C ASP A 214 1.01 -8.80 -11.75
N MET A 215 1.90 -7.82 -11.55
CA MET A 215 2.21 -7.22 -10.25
C MET A 215 1.71 -5.78 -10.20
N TYR A 216 0.83 -5.46 -9.26
CA TYR A 216 0.42 -4.09 -8.95
C TYR A 216 1.17 -3.61 -7.72
N ASP A 217 1.82 -2.46 -7.85
CA ASP A 217 2.47 -1.79 -6.73
C ASP A 217 1.62 -0.61 -6.28
N PRO A 218 1.00 -0.65 -5.08
CA PRO A 218 0.18 0.44 -4.59
C PRO A 218 0.97 1.75 -4.40
N ARG A 219 2.30 1.67 -4.20
CA ARG A 219 3.18 2.84 -3.99
C ARG A 219 3.37 3.67 -5.24
N THR A 220 3.35 3.01 -6.39
CA THR A 220 3.57 3.67 -7.68
C THR A 220 2.32 3.70 -8.55
N GLY A 221 1.28 2.93 -8.21
CA GLY A 221 0.08 2.73 -9.01
C GLY A 221 0.33 1.98 -10.33
N LYS A 222 1.53 1.42 -10.51
CA LYS A 222 1.96 0.78 -11.76
C LYS A 222 1.67 -0.72 -11.73
N VAL A 223 1.30 -1.24 -12.90
CA VAL A 223 1.23 -2.67 -13.17
C VAL A 223 2.46 -3.08 -13.97
N ARG A 224 3.12 -4.13 -13.52
CA ARG A 224 4.19 -4.79 -14.27
C ARG A 224 3.79 -6.22 -14.59
N THR A 225 3.85 -6.55 -15.87
CA THR A 225 3.54 -7.89 -16.37
C THR A 225 4.83 -8.65 -16.67
N THR A 226 4.98 -9.83 -16.09
CA THR A 226 6.19 -10.65 -16.18
C THR A 226 5.84 -12.03 -16.73
N PRO A 227 6.42 -12.47 -17.87
CA PRO A 227 6.27 -13.85 -18.33
C PRO A 227 6.75 -14.83 -17.26
N ALA A 228 5.95 -15.87 -17.01
CA ALA A 228 6.22 -16.87 -15.98
C ALA A 228 6.36 -18.29 -16.54
N SER A 229 6.04 -18.50 -17.82
CA SER A 229 6.26 -19.79 -18.50
C SER A 229 7.38 -19.70 -19.53
N THR A 230 7.92 -20.86 -19.87
CA THR A 230 8.84 -21.06 -20.98
C THR A 230 8.19 -20.59 -22.30
N PRO A 231 8.89 -19.83 -23.16
CA PRO A 231 8.33 -19.34 -24.42
C PRO A 231 7.82 -20.47 -25.32
N GLY A 232 6.53 -20.39 -25.68
CA GLY A 232 5.84 -21.35 -26.54
C GLY A 232 5.32 -22.60 -25.82
N ALA A 233 5.56 -22.77 -24.53
CA ALA A 233 5.00 -23.87 -23.75
C ALA A 233 3.49 -23.68 -23.55
N ASN A 234 2.73 -24.78 -23.66
CA ASN A 234 1.34 -24.82 -23.23
C ASN A 234 1.27 -24.98 -21.70
N VAL A 235 0.41 -24.21 -21.03
CA VAL A 235 0.33 -24.13 -19.56
C VAL A 235 -1.04 -24.58 -19.09
N ASN A 236 -1.05 -25.45 -18.06
CA ASN A 236 -2.26 -25.96 -17.41
C ASN A 236 -2.53 -25.33 -16.04
N GLY A 237 -1.56 -24.61 -15.47
CA GLY A 237 -1.64 -24.08 -14.13
C GLY A 237 -0.60 -22.99 -13.87
N VAL A 238 -1.00 -21.91 -13.20
CA VAL A 238 -0.08 -20.97 -12.54
C VAL A 238 -0.62 -20.64 -11.16
N GLN A 239 0.24 -20.78 -10.15
CA GLN A 239 -0.03 -20.38 -8.76
C GLN A 239 1.11 -19.50 -8.28
N VAL A 240 0.79 -18.43 -7.55
CA VAL A 240 1.77 -17.49 -7.02
C VAL A 240 1.82 -17.56 -5.51
N TYR A 241 3.01 -17.35 -4.95
CA TYR A 241 3.30 -17.40 -3.52
C TYR A 241 4.26 -16.25 -3.20
N PRO A 242 3.85 -15.25 -2.40
CA PRO A 242 4.66 -14.06 -2.22
C PRO A 242 5.85 -14.33 -1.29
N LEU A 243 6.95 -13.60 -1.49
CA LEU A 243 8.23 -13.83 -0.80
C LEU A 243 8.58 -12.68 0.14
N GLN A 244 9.34 -12.95 1.21
CA GLN A 244 9.79 -11.94 2.18
C GLN A 244 10.59 -10.79 1.55
N GLY A 245 11.54 -11.10 0.65
CA GLY A 245 12.35 -10.08 -0.06
C GLY A 245 11.55 -9.22 -1.05
N GLY A 246 10.22 -9.37 -1.04
CA GLY A 246 9.29 -8.89 -2.05
C GLY A 246 9.31 -9.77 -3.31
N GLY A 247 8.31 -9.59 -4.17
CA GLY A 247 8.09 -10.48 -5.31
C GLY A 247 7.32 -11.76 -4.95
N VAL A 248 7.42 -12.77 -5.82
CA VAL A 248 6.72 -14.06 -5.72
C VAL A 248 7.56 -15.23 -6.24
N ALA A 249 7.26 -16.41 -5.73
CA ALA A 249 7.50 -17.68 -6.41
C ALA A 249 6.23 -18.09 -7.17
N ALA A 250 6.33 -18.31 -8.48
CA ALA A 250 5.27 -18.82 -9.32
C ALA A 250 5.51 -20.31 -9.61
N LEU A 251 4.58 -21.18 -9.21
CA LEU A 251 4.54 -22.58 -9.59
C LEU A 251 3.73 -22.70 -10.89
N VAL A 252 4.41 -23.07 -11.97
CA VAL A 252 3.83 -23.14 -13.32
C VAL A 252 3.83 -24.58 -13.80
N ASN A 253 2.66 -25.13 -14.13
CA ASN A 253 2.54 -26.43 -14.77
C ASN A 253 2.51 -26.24 -16.28
N GLU A 254 3.63 -26.55 -16.93
CA GLU A 254 3.84 -26.26 -18.35
C GLU A 254 4.35 -27.46 -19.14
N GLN A 255 4.08 -27.44 -20.44
CA GLN A 255 4.62 -28.40 -21.39
C GLN A 255 6.15 -28.30 -21.40
N LYS A 256 6.82 -29.43 -21.23
CA LYS A 256 8.28 -29.51 -21.27
C LYS A 256 8.77 -29.17 -22.66
N MET A 257 9.69 -28.21 -22.72
CA MET A 257 10.32 -27.76 -23.95
C MET A 257 11.75 -28.29 -24.01
N ILE A 258 12.19 -28.82 -25.15
CA ILE A 258 13.60 -29.22 -25.35
C ILE A 258 14.45 -28.07 -25.89
N SER A 259 13.80 -27.09 -26.53
CA SER A 259 14.36 -25.81 -26.94
C SER A 259 13.23 -24.80 -27.15
N SER A 260 13.55 -23.53 -27.36
CA SER A 260 12.54 -22.47 -27.54
C SER A 260 11.56 -22.84 -28.67
N GLY A 261 10.28 -22.93 -28.35
CA GLY A 261 9.21 -23.27 -29.30
C GLY A 261 9.16 -24.74 -29.74
N VAL A 262 9.99 -25.64 -29.19
CA VAL A 262 9.98 -27.08 -29.53
C VAL A 262 9.57 -27.91 -28.31
N PRO A 263 8.34 -28.44 -28.28
CA PRO A 263 7.88 -29.36 -27.25
C PRO A 263 8.66 -30.67 -27.23
N ALA A 264 8.82 -31.26 -26.04
CA ALA A 264 9.30 -32.61 -25.89
C ALA A 264 8.37 -33.61 -26.60
N THR A 265 8.95 -34.68 -27.17
CA THR A 265 8.21 -35.80 -27.76
C THR A 265 8.67 -37.10 -27.10
N PRO A 266 7.78 -37.87 -26.45
CA PRO A 266 6.35 -37.64 -26.30
C PRO A 266 6.02 -36.39 -25.45
N GLU A 267 4.80 -35.87 -25.60
CA GLU A 267 4.33 -34.72 -24.83
C GLU A 267 4.41 -35.01 -23.32
N GLU A 268 5.04 -34.11 -22.58
CA GLU A 268 5.28 -34.21 -21.14
C GLU A 268 5.01 -32.85 -20.50
N TYR A 269 4.29 -32.81 -19.37
CA TYR A 269 4.12 -31.60 -18.56
C TYR A 269 5.00 -31.67 -17.32
N ILE A 270 5.63 -30.56 -16.97
CA ILE A 270 6.51 -30.41 -15.80
C ILE A 270 6.03 -29.25 -14.94
N ASN A 271 6.39 -29.28 -13.66
CA ASN A 271 6.22 -28.11 -12.79
C ASN A 271 7.52 -27.31 -12.78
N THR A 272 7.43 -26.01 -13.06
CA THR A 272 8.54 -25.07 -13.01
C THR A 272 8.29 -24.08 -11.87
N LEU A 273 9.27 -23.89 -11.00
CA LEU A 273 9.23 -22.88 -9.95
C LEU A 273 10.01 -21.65 -10.43
N VAL A 274 9.30 -20.56 -10.67
CA VAL A 274 9.85 -19.31 -11.19
C VAL A 274 9.85 -18.25 -10.10
N THR A 275 11.02 -17.74 -9.75
CA THR A 275 11.18 -16.66 -8.77
C THR A 275 11.18 -15.32 -9.49
N ILE A 276 10.28 -14.44 -9.09
CA ILE A 276 10.13 -13.08 -9.60
C ILE A 276 10.35 -12.13 -8.42
N ASN A 277 11.32 -11.23 -8.51
CA ASN A 277 11.62 -10.29 -7.41
C ASN A 277 10.59 -9.15 -7.29
N SER A 278 10.74 -8.31 -6.26
CA SER A 278 9.88 -7.14 -5.99
C SER A 278 9.84 -6.10 -7.12
N ALA A 279 10.83 -6.11 -8.00
CA ALA A 279 10.84 -5.27 -9.18
C ALA A 279 10.00 -5.87 -10.32
N GLY A 280 9.58 -7.14 -10.27
CA GLY A 280 8.91 -7.85 -11.36
C GLY A 280 9.87 -8.41 -12.41
N VAL A 281 11.08 -8.80 -11.99
CA VAL A 281 12.09 -9.45 -12.86
C VAL A 281 12.19 -10.91 -12.44
N VAL A 282 12.16 -11.83 -13.41
CA VAL A 282 12.49 -13.25 -13.18
C VAL A 282 13.97 -13.33 -12.78
N THR A 283 14.24 -13.80 -11.57
CA THR A 283 15.60 -13.99 -11.06
C THR A 283 16.06 -15.42 -11.19
N GLU A 284 15.14 -16.39 -11.14
CA GLU A 284 15.46 -17.81 -11.17
C GLU A 284 14.28 -18.62 -11.72
N ALA A 285 14.56 -19.74 -12.40
CA ALA A 285 13.54 -20.66 -12.90
C ALA A 285 14.04 -22.09 -12.90
N ILE A 286 13.52 -22.91 -11.97
CA ILE A 286 13.92 -24.31 -11.84
C ILE A 286 12.83 -25.27 -12.32
N HIS A 287 13.21 -26.27 -13.12
CA HIS A 287 12.31 -27.35 -13.48
C HIS A 287 12.33 -28.43 -12.39
N LEU A 288 11.15 -28.78 -11.88
CA LEU A 288 10.97 -29.88 -10.94
C LEU A 288 10.83 -31.19 -11.73
N THR A 289 11.69 -32.17 -11.46
CA THR A 289 11.70 -33.45 -12.18
C THR A 289 10.39 -34.22 -11.99
N ASN A 290 9.93 -34.94 -13.01
CA ASN A 290 8.76 -35.83 -12.91
C ASN A 290 9.10 -37.20 -12.31
N THR A 291 10.38 -37.54 -12.23
CA THR A 291 10.85 -38.78 -11.62
C THR A 291 11.58 -38.49 -10.31
N TYR A 292 11.53 -39.48 -9.43
CA TYR A 292 12.26 -39.50 -8.17
C TYR A 292 13.25 -40.67 -8.18
N SER A 293 14.50 -40.40 -7.78
CA SER A 293 15.51 -41.42 -7.53
C SER A 293 16.46 -40.93 -6.45
N GLN A 294 16.38 -41.53 -5.26
CA GLN A 294 17.31 -41.24 -4.16
C GLN A 294 17.40 -42.47 -3.25
N ASN A 295 18.60 -42.80 -2.76
CA ASN A 295 18.81 -43.89 -1.80
C ASN A 295 18.18 -45.24 -2.20
N GLY A 296 18.20 -45.56 -3.50
CA GLY A 296 17.63 -46.80 -4.05
C GLY A 296 16.10 -46.81 -4.18
N VAL A 297 15.43 -45.74 -3.76
CA VAL A 297 13.99 -45.54 -3.86
C VAL A 297 13.68 -44.82 -5.17
N THR A 298 12.71 -45.31 -5.93
CA THR A 298 12.32 -44.73 -7.23
C THR A 298 10.82 -44.53 -7.31
N GLY A 299 10.38 -43.57 -8.11
CA GLY A 299 8.97 -43.32 -8.35
C GLY A 299 8.72 -42.16 -9.30
N THR A 300 7.45 -41.81 -9.47
CA THR A 300 7.01 -40.68 -10.29
C THR A 300 6.22 -39.69 -9.46
N PHE A 301 6.50 -38.40 -9.67
CA PHE A 301 5.80 -37.34 -8.95
C PHE A 301 4.41 -37.09 -9.53
N GLY A 302 3.47 -36.78 -8.64
CA GLY A 302 2.11 -36.31 -8.93
C GLY A 302 1.97 -34.82 -8.63
N GLY A 303 1.07 -34.48 -7.69
CA GLY A 303 0.82 -33.09 -7.27
C GLY A 303 2.03 -32.42 -6.62
N THR A 304 2.14 -31.09 -6.79
CA THR A 304 3.15 -30.24 -6.14
C THR A 304 2.45 -29.11 -5.42
N PHE A 305 2.82 -28.90 -4.16
CA PHE A 305 2.28 -27.87 -3.28
C PHE A 305 3.46 -27.09 -2.69
N VAL A 306 3.33 -25.77 -2.60
CA VAL A 306 4.40 -24.94 -2.07
C VAL A 306 3.86 -23.92 -1.06
N SER A 307 4.74 -23.49 -0.16
CA SER A 307 4.57 -22.31 0.68
C SER A 307 5.86 -21.52 0.64
N ALA A 308 5.73 -20.20 0.66
CA ALA A 308 6.84 -19.28 0.77
C ALA A 308 7.05 -18.91 2.23
N GLU A 309 8.30 -18.79 2.64
CA GLU A 309 8.67 -18.57 4.04
C GLU A 309 9.11 -17.13 4.30
N SER A 310 8.91 -16.68 5.54
CA SER A 310 9.42 -15.41 6.09
C SER A 310 10.95 -15.35 6.23
N ASN A 311 11.69 -16.25 5.59
CA ASN A 311 13.15 -16.15 5.44
C ASN A 311 13.60 -16.30 3.98
N GLY A 312 12.66 -16.24 3.03
CA GLY A 312 12.90 -16.33 1.60
C GLY A 312 13.04 -17.75 1.03
N LYS A 313 13.00 -18.79 1.87
CA LYS A 313 12.94 -20.18 1.39
C LYS A 313 11.53 -20.54 0.90
N ILE A 314 11.45 -21.64 0.15
CA ILE A 314 10.21 -22.19 -0.37
C ILE A 314 10.11 -23.63 0.12
N ALA A 315 9.13 -23.90 0.99
CA ALA A 315 8.76 -25.26 1.33
C ALA A 315 8.02 -25.88 0.14
N VAL A 316 8.45 -27.06 -0.30
CA VAL A 316 7.89 -27.78 -1.44
C VAL A 316 7.50 -29.17 -0.97
N ILE A 317 6.22 -29.48 -1.06
CA ILE A 317 5.69 -30.82 -0.82
C ILE A 317 5.21 -31.39 -2.16
N ARG A 318 5.60 -32.63 -2.43
CA ARG A 318 5.22 -33.32 -3.66
C ARG A 318 4.66 -34.69 -3.36
N GLU A 319 3.58 -35.06 -4.05
CA GLU A 319 3.10 -36.43 -4.03
C GLU A 319 3.98 -37.32 -4.90
N LEU A 320 4.22 -38.53 -4.42
CA LEU A 320 5.08 -39.50 -5.06
C LEU A 320 4.34 -40.84 -5.21
N ASN A 321 4.23 -41.34 -6.43
CA ASN A 321 3.89 -42.72 -6.69
C ASN A 321 5.17 -43.56 -6.60
N LEU A 322 5.37 -44.18 -5.44
CA LEU A 322 6.57 -44.91 -5.07
C LEU A 322 6.56 -46.33 -5.62
N ASN A 323 7.61 -46.77 -6.31
CA ASN A 323 7.74 -48.13 -6.79
C ASN A 323 7.98 -49.11 -5.63
N THR A 324 7.18 -50.19 -5.58
CA THR A 324 7.25 -51.18 -4.50
C THR A 324 8.23 -52.32 -4.77
N GLY A 325 8.60 -52.53 -6.05
CA GLY A 325 9.41 -53.67 -6.48
C GLY A 325 8.68 -55.02 -6.48
N ILE A 326 7.36 -55.05 -6.26
CA ILE A 326 6.52 -56.25 -6.30
C ILE A 326 5.43 -56.15 -7.40
N SER A 327 4.76 -57.26 -7.70
CA SER A 327 3.76 -57.31 -8.78
C SER A 327 2.45 -56.59 -8.43
N TRP A 328 2.04 -56.57 -7.15
CA TRP A 328 0.81 -55.89 -6.74
C TRP A 328 0.82 -55.43 -5.27
N PRO A 329 0.51 -54.16 -4.98
CA PRO A 329 0.43 -53.06 -5.95
C PRO A 329 1.85 -52.70 -6.43
N PRO A 330 2.05 -52.37 -7.73
CA PRO A 330 3.36 -52.00 -8.26
C PRO A 330 3.85 -50.64 -7.74
N THR A 331 2.92 -49.80 -7.30
CA THR A 331 3.21 -48.51 -6.67
C THR A 331 2.36 -48.28 -5.42
N VAL A 332 2.88 -47.50 -4.49
CA VAL A 332 2.14 -46.96 -3.34
C VAL A 332 2.34 -45.46 -3.23
N PRO A 333 1.36 -44.69 -2.71
CA PRO A 333 1.55 -43.26 -2.55
C PRO A 333 2.55 -42.98 -1.41
N ALA A 334 3.35 -41.94 -1.59
CA ALA A 334 4.31 -41.37 -0.65
C ALA A 334 4.31 -39.85 -0.82
N ILE A 335 4.98 -39.16 0.10
CA ILE A 335 5.08 -37.70 0.09
C ILE A 335 6.55 -37.31 0.20
N VAL A 336 7.02 -36.43 -0.67
CA VAL A 336 8.34 -35.82 -0.59
C VAL A 336 8.21 -34.43 -0.01
N ILE A 337 9.05 -34.12 0.97
CA ILE A 337 9.11 -32.83 1.65
C ILE A 337 10.48 -32.24 1.34
N GLY A 338 10.50 -31.01 0.83
CA GLY A 338 11.72 -30.31 0.49
C GLY A 338 11.69 -28.85 0.91
N ALA A 339 12.87 -28.28 1.10
CA ALA A 339 13.08 -26.85 1.28
C ALA A 339 14.06 -26.35 0.23
N TYR A 340 13.59 -25.46 -0.63
CA TYR A 340 14.38 -24.84 -1.69
C TYR A 340 14.74 -23.40 -1.30
N SER A 341 15.99 -23.02 -1.57
CA SER A 341 16.50 -21.67 -1.36
C SER A 341 16.77 -21.02 -2.73
N PRO A 342 15.91 -20.09 -3.19
CA PRO A 342 16.15 -19.37 -4.45
C PRO A 342 17.47 -18.60 -4.45
N ALA A 343 17.86 -18.04 -3.30
CA ALA A 343 19.07 -17.21 -3.19
C ALA A 343 20.37 -18.00 -3.40
N SER A 344 20.37 -19.30 -3.12
CA SER A 344 21.54 -20.18 -3.27
C SER A 344 21.34 -21.28 -4.30
N GLU A 345 20.19 -21.30 -4.98
CA GLU A 345 19.80 -22.31 -5.97
C GLU A 345 19.93 -23.77 -5.47
N THR A 346 19.72 -23.99 -4.16
CA THR A 346 19.94 -25.31 -3.54
C THR A 346 18.74 -25.82 -2.77
N TRP A 347 18.60 -27.14 -2.76
CA TRP A 347 17.72 -27.86 -1.85
C TRP A 347 18.42 -28.05 -0.51
N SER A 348 18.06 -27.27 0.51
CA SER A 348 18.66 -27.40 1.84
C SER A 348 18.17 -28.63 2.60
N TYR A 349 17.05 -29.21 2.18
CA TYR A 349 16.45 -30.40 2.76
C TYR A 349 15.60 -31.14 1.74
N GLN A 350 15.65 -32.47 1.76
CA GLN A 350 14.71 -33.36 1.06
C GLN A 350 14.54 -34.66 1.85
N ALA A 351 13.30 -35.08 2.10
CA ALA A 351 12.97 -36.36 2.74
C ALA A 351 11.71 -36.98 2.13
N VAL A 352 11.62 -38.31 2.20
CA VAL A 352 10.45 -39.08 1.77
C VAL A 352 9.71 -39.61 2.98
N MET A 353 8.43 -39.28 3.08
CA MET A 353 7.47 -39.92 3.95
C MET A 353 6.81 -41.07 3.18
N GLN A 354 7.18 -42.30 3.54
CA GLN A 354 6.64 -43.53 2.96
C GLN A 354 6.11 -44.47 4.04
N GLY A 355 5.18 -45.35 3.66
CA GLY A 355 4.72 -46.43 4.53
C GLY A 355 5.69 -47.62 4.59
N ASP A 356 5.28 -48.68 5.27
CA ASP A 356 6.02 -49.93 5.30
C ASP A 356 5.77 -50.72 4.00
N LEU A 357 6.82 -50.86 3.19
CA LEU A 357 6.81 -51.60 1.92
C LEU A 357 6.85 -53.12 2.12
N GLY A 358 7.33 -53.60 3.27
CA GLY A 358 7.45 -55.02 3.62
C GLY A 358 6.33 -55.54 4.51
N LYS A 359 5.29 -54.73 4.76
CA LYS A 359 4.21 -55.07 5.68
C LYS A 359 3.50 -56.37 5.30
N SER A 360 3.30 -57.25 6.28
CA SER A 360 2.52 -58.48 6.09
C SER A 360 1.10 -58.15 5.61
N GLY A 361 0.69 -58.76 4.49
CA GLY A 361 -0.56 -58.46 3.78
C GLY A 361 -0.40 -57.50 2.59
N GLY A 362 0.76 -56.86 2.42
CA GLY A 362 1.12 -55.97 1.30
C GLY A 362 1.50 -54.57 1.76
N PRO A 363 2.13 -53.76 0.88
CA PRO A 363 2.71 -52.46 1.23
C PRO A 363 1.67 -51.41 1.64
N SER A 364 2.12 -50.43 2.41
CA SER A 364 1.33 -49.26 2.85
C SER A 364 1.95 -47.95 2.35
N GLY A 365 1.14 -46.89 2.26
CA GLY A 365 1.56 -45.59 1.74
C GLY A 365 0.88 -44.41 2.44
N TYR A 366 1.24 -43.19 2.02
CA TYR A 366 0.68 -41.94 2.51
C TYR A 366 0.32 -41.01 1.35
N TYR A 367 -0.85 -40.38 1.42
CA TYR A 367 -1.34 -39.45 0.40
C TYR A 367 -2.10 -38.27 1.05
N PHE A 368 -2.28 -37.18 0.30
CA PHE A 368 -3.08 -36.05 0.79
C PHE A 368 -4.58 -36.37 0.76
N ASN A 369 -5.30 -35.88 1.76
CA ASN A 369 -6.76 -36.01 1.76
C ASN A 369 -7.38 -34.94 0.86
N TYR A 370 -7.97 -35.36 -0.27
CA TYR A 370 -8.47 -34.49 -1.33
C TYR A 370 -9.85 -33.88 -1.09
N ASN A 371 -10.63 -34.39 -0.13
CA ASN A 371 -12.07 -34.15 -0.16
C ASN A 371 -12.50 -32.72 0.23
N HIS A 372 -11.74 -31.94 1.02
CA HIS A 372 -12.14 -30.56 1.36
C HIS A 372 -10.93 -29.66 1.69
N PHE A 373 -10.69 -28.65 0.84
CA PHE A 373 -9.55 -27.71 0.86
C PHE A 373 -8.20 -28.43 1.03
N ALA A 374 -7.93 -29.34 0.10
CA ALA A 374 -6.62 -29.93 -0.12
C ALA A 374 -5.59 -28.81 -0.27
N HIS A 375 -4.34 -29.06 0.13
CA HIS A 375 -3.17 -28.16 0.05
C HIS A 375 -2.87 -27.35 1.33
N ALA A 376 -3.51 -27.66 2.46
CA ALA A 376 -3.10 -27.08 3.74
C ALA A 376 -1.74 -27.64 4.17
N MET A 377 -0.71 -26.84 3.92
CA MET A 377 0.60 -26.92 4.54
C MET A 377 0.78 -25.64 5.35
N ALA A 378 1.37 -25.77 6.52
CA ALA A 378 1.79 -24.65 7.36
C ALA A 378 3.25 -24.85 7.71
N VAL A 379 3.99 -23.76 7.87
CA VAL A 379 5.41 -23.79 8.18
C VAL A 379 5.66 -22.82 9.32
N SER A 380 6.26 -23.33 10.38
CA SER A 380 6.57 -22.52 11.55
C SER A 380 7.70 -23.15 12.35
N ASN A 381 8.63 -22.33 12.86
CA ASN A 381 9.70 -22.75 13.76
C ASN A 381 10.43 -24.02 13.29
N ASP A 382 11.06 -23.96 12.11
CA ASP A 382 11.74 -25.11 11.51
C ASP A 382 10.85 -26.34 11.29
N THR A 383 9.53 -26.20 11.20
CA THR A 383 8.60 -27.34 11.12
C THR A 383 7.61 -27.18 9.99
N VAL A 384 7.58 -28.15 9.08
CA VAL A 384 6.57 -28.26 8.02
C VAL A 384 5.44 -29.15 8.52
N SER A 385 4.24 -28.60 8.61
CA SER A 385 3.04 -29.27 9.09
C SER A 385 2.04 -29.48 7.96
N PHE A 386 1.52 -30.70 7.81
CA PHE A 386 0.55 -31.05 6.77
C PHE A 386 -0.34 -32.22 7.19
N ILE A 387 -1.52 -32.33 6.59
CA ILE A 387 -2.46 -33.42 6.86
C ILE A 387 -2.29 -34.50 5.79
N ALA A 388 -2.01 -35.72 6.20
CA ALA A 388 -1.94 -36.88 5.31
C ALA A 388 -2.78 -38.05 5.83
N LYS A 389 -3.14 -38.95 4.92
CA LYS A 389 -3.89 -40.17 5.20
C LYS A 389 -3.09 -41.38 4.77
N CYS A 390 -3.12 -42.42 5.61
CA CYS A 390 -2.51 -43.71 5.30
C CYS A 390 -3.36 -44.46 4.26
N SER A 391 -2.73 -45.12 3.29
CA SER A 391 -3.40 -45.90 2.24
C SER A 391 -2.99 -47.37 2.21
N ASN A 392 -3.75 -48.18 1.47
CA ASN A 392 -3.56 -49.62 1.31
C ASN A 392 -3.67 -50.33 2.66
N ASN A 393 -2.70 -51.15 3.08
CA ASN A 393 -2.84 -52.02 4.25
C ASN A 393 -2.63 -51.32 5.61
N CYS A 394 -3.15 -50.12 5.79
CA CYS A 394 -3.10 -49.43 7.07
C CYS A 394 -4.21 -49.91 8.01
N THR A 395 -3.93 -49.98 9.31
CA THR A 395 -4.92 -50.34 10.34
C THR A 395 -5.85 -49.18 10.70
N ASN A 396 -5.47 -47.95 10.39
CA ASN A 396 -6.27 -46.74 10.61
C ASN A 396 -6.17 -45.82 9.39
N TYR A 397 -7.32 -45.47 8.82
CA TYR A 397 -7.47 -44.63 7.62
C TYR A 397 -7.88 -43.19 7.96
N SER A 398 -7.80 -42.79 9.23
CA SER A 398 -8.13 -41.42 9.64
C SER A 398 -7.01 -40.48 9.17
N PRO A 399 -7.34 -39.30 8.61
CA PRO A 399 -6.37 -38.25 8.36
C PRO A 399 -5.65 -37.87 9.66
N LYS A 400 -4.35 -37.58 9.58
CA LYS A 400 -3.54 -37.13 10.72
C LYS A 400 -2.72 -35.90 10.34
N LEU A 401 -2.49 -35.03 11.30
CA LEU A 401 -1.49 -33.97 11.22
C LEU A 401 -0.10 -34.59 11.39
N TYR A 402 0.79 -34.29 10.46
CA TYR A 402 2.21 -34.64 10.51
C TYR A 402 3.01 -33.35 10.60
N ALA A 403 4.06 -33.37 11.42
CA ALA A 403 4.98 -32.27 11.62
C ALA A 403 6.40 -32.78 11.37
N VAL A 404 7.11 -32.17 10.42
CA VAL A 404 8.46 -32.58 10.01
C VAL A 404 9.43 -31.44 10.23
N LYS A 405 10.44 -31.70 11.07
CA LYS A 405 11.46 -30.71 11.39
C LYS A 405 12.44 -30.54 10.23
N VAL A 406 12.51 -29.34 9.69
CA VAL A 406 13.37 -28.88 8.60
C VAL A 406 14.09 -27.62 9.06
N THR A 407 15.33 -27.77 9.52
CA THR A 407 16.12 -26.67 10.10
C THR A 407 16.34 -25.50 9.13
N GLY A 408 16.17 -24.30 9.66
CA GLY A 408 16.27 -23.05 8.93
C GLY A 408 15.03 -22.70 8.13
N LEU A 409 13.84 -23.19 8.49
CA LEU A 409 12.56 -22.70 7.95
C LEU A 409 11.93 -21.69 8.91
N GLY A 410 11.31 -20.65 8.34
CA GLY A 410 10.65 -19.58 9.09
C GLY A 410 9.19 -19.90 9.40
N THR A 411 8.39 -18.83 9.41
CA THR A 411 6.93 -18.90 9.43
C THR A 411 6.42 -18.70 8.01
N SER A 412 5.29 -19.30 7.62
CA SER A 412 4.75 -19.05 6.29
C SER A 412 4.47 -17.56 6.07
N TYR A 413 4.73 -17.15 4.84
CA TYR A 413 4.53 -15.81 4.34
C TYR A 413 3.11 -15.68 3.73
N PRO A 414 2.41 -14.53 3.84
CA PRO A 414 2.83 -13.25 4.43
C PRO A 414 2.64 -13.17 5.95
N ARG A 415 2.09 -14.21 6.60
CA ARG A 415 1.70 -14.16 8.01
C ARG A 415 2.87 -13.77 8.93
N GLY A 416 4.03 -14.38 8.75
CA GLY A 416 5.23 -14.07 9.54
C GLY A 416 5.67 -12.60 9.44
N ASP A 417 5.69 -12.03 8.23
CA ASP A 417 6.13 -10.64 8.02
C ASP A 417 5.04 -9.62 8.36
N VAL A 418 3.76 -9.93 8.15
CA VAL A 418 2.64 -9.08 8.56
C VAL A 418 2.59 -8.95 10.09
N LEU A 419 2.73 -10.05 10.84
CA LEU A 419 2.62 -10.02 12.30
C LEU A 419 3.90 -9.56 13.01
N SER A 420 5.05 -9.59 12.33
CA SER A 420 6.32 -9.03 12.84
C SER A 420 6.53 -7.56 12.43
N ALA A 421 5.78 -7.05 11.47
CA ALA A 421 5.75 -5.63 11.15
C ALA A 421 5.24 -4.85 12.36
N ASN A 422 6.16 -4.32 13.17
CA ASN A 422 5.86 -3.33 14.20
C ASN A 422 5.44 -2.01 13.54
N THR A 423 4.25 -1.98 12.92
CA THR A 423 3.51 -0.74 12.83
C THR A 423 2.94 -0.51 14.22
N GLY A 424 3.64 0.30 15.02
CA GLY A 424 3.03 0.88 16.21
C GLY A 424 1.67 1.46 15.81
N THR A 425 0.69 1.41 16.71
CA THR A 425 -0.65 1.97 16.52
C THR A 425 -0.57 3.26 15.72
N GLN A 426 -1.02 3.23 14.45
CA GLN A 426 -0.91 4.38 13.56
C GLN A 426 -1.59 5.57 14.27
N PRO A 427 -0.84 6.63 14.60
CA PRO A 427 -1.42 7.79 15.24
C PRO A 427 -2.55 8.32 14.36
N ALA A 428 -3.61 8.83 14.97
CA ALA A 428 -4.67 9.51 14.24
C ALA A 428 -4.05 10.56 13.28
N PRO A 429 -4.56 10.69 12.04
CA PRO A 429 -4.01 11.62 11.06
C PRO A 429 -3.82 13.03 11.64
N ARG A 430 -2.69 13.66 11.31
CA ARG A 430 -2.38 15.04 11.68
C ARG A 430 -3.24 15.99 10.85
N SER A 431 -4.13 16.71 11.54
CA SER A 431 -4.96 17.78 10.97
C SER A 431 -4.10 18.84 10.27
N LEU A 432 -4.31 18.98 8.95
CA LEU A 432 -3.68 19.94 8.03
C LEU A 432 -4.67 21.06 7.71
N MET A 433 -4.23 22.31 7.91
CA MET A 433 -4.92 23.52 7.46
C MET A 433 -4.09 24.22 6.38
N ALA A 434 -4.71 24.49 5.23
CA ALA A 434 -4.04 25.16 4.10
C ALA A 434 -4.57 26.57 3.90
N LEU A 435 -3.72 27.54 4.16
CA LEU A 435 -3.93 28.97 3.97
C LEU A 435 -3.04 29.46 2.82
N GLY A 436 -3.24 30.70 2.38
CA GLY A 436 -2.31 31.39 1.50
C GLY A 436 -2.96 32.05 0.29
N ASP A 437 -2.13 32.31 -0.71
CA ASP A 437 -2.52 32.92 -1.97
C ASP A 437 -2.73 31.89 -3.09
N SER A 438 -2.59 32.33 -4.36
CA SER A 438 -2.77 31.51 -5.56
C SER A 438 -1.82 30.32 -5.65
N PHE A 439 -0.62 30.40 -5.10
CA PHE A 439 0.34 29.29 -5.09
C PHE A 439 -0.13 28.16 -4.17
N SER A 440 -0.79 28.50 -3.06
CA SER A 440 -1.47 27.54 -2.18
C SER A 440 -2.84 27.11 -2.70
N ALA A 441 -3.55 27.97 -3.42
CA ALA A 441 -4.86 27.65 -3.99
C ALA A 441 -4.77 26.67 -5.17
N GLY A 442 -3.65 26.64 -5.90
CA GLY A 442 -3.51 25.86 -7.13
C GLY A 442 -4.11 26.56 -8.35
N GLU A 443 -3.99 27.89 -8.40
CA GLU A 443 -4.43 28.71 -9.53
C GLU A 443 -3.91 28.13 -10.86
N GLY A 444 -4.80 28.08 -11.86
CA GLY A 444 -4.51 27.54 -13.19
C GLY A 444 -4.76 26.05 -13.37
N ILE A 445 -5.12 25.34 -12.31
CA ILE A 445 -5.41 23.90 -12.36
C ILE A 445 -6.90 23.65 -12.10
N GLU A 446 -7.68 23.62 -13.18
CA GLU A 446 -9.09 23.24 -13.14
C GLU A 446 -9.28 21.73 -12.88
N PRO A 447 -10.42 21.29 -12.32
CA PRO A 447 -11.56 22.10 -11.85
C PRO A 447 -11.32 22.75 -10.48
N PHE A 448 -11.91 23.92 -10.28
CA PHE A 448 -11.94 24.60 -8.98
C PHE A 448 -13.14 24.19 -8.13
N MET A 449 -12.95 24.08 -6.82
CA MET A 449 -13.95 23.54 -5.88
C MET A 449 -15.15 24.45 -5.67
N ASP A 450 -14.92 25.75 -5.52
CA ASP A 450 -15.89 26.64 -4.85
C ASP A 450 -16.65 27.54 -5.84
N GLY A 451 -16.42 27.37 -7.15
CA GLY A 451 -17.02 28.18 -8.22
C GLY A 451 -16.76 29.68 -8.12
N ASN A 452 -15.89 30.10 -7.19
CA ASN A 452 -15.54 31.49 -6.91
C ASN A 452 -14.12 31.80 -7.39
N VAL A 453 -13.74 33.08 -7.33
CA VAL A 453 -12.44 33.55 -7.85
C VAL A 453 -11.25 33.28 -6.91
N CYS A 454 -11.42 32.46 -5.86
CA CYS A 454 -10.28 31.96 -5.09
C CYS A 454 -9.57 30.81 -5.79
N HIS A 455 -10.23 30.15 -6.76
CA HIS A 455 -9.65 29.14 -7.63
C HIS A 455 -8.90 28.02 -6.87
N ARG A 456 -9.55 27.49 -5.82
CA ARG A 456 -9.05 26.34 -5.06
C ARG A 456 -9.13 25.08 -5.90
N SER A 457 -7.99 24.62 -6.40
CA SER A 457 -7.89 23.43 -7.23
C SER A 457 -8.04 22.14 -6.44
N THR A 458 -8.64 21.12 -7.05
CA THR A 458 -8.63 19.74 -6.54
C THR A 458 -7.23 19.12 -6.54
N GLN A 459 -6.27 19.72 -7.27
CA GLN A 459 -4.89 19.26 -7.41
C GLN A 459 -3.87 20.22 -6.74
N ALA A 460 -4.33 21.14 -5.90
CA ALA A 460 -3.44 21.95 -5.07
C ALA A 460 -2.62 21.06 -4.12
N TYR A 461 -1.40 21.48 -3.76
CA TYR A 461 -0.49 20.64 -2.96
C TYR A 461 -1.13 20.16 -1.65
N SER A 462 -1.95 21.00 -1.02
CA SER A 462 -2.64 20.68 0.24
C SER A 462 -3.70 19.59 0.07
N ARG A 463 -4.41 19.59 -1.08
CA ARG A 463 -5.34 18.54 -1.48
C ARG A 463 -4.59 17.25 -1.74
N VAL A 464 -3.52 17.32 -2.54
CA VAL A 464 -2.66 16.17 -2.85
C VAL A 464 -2.18 15.53 -1.55
N LEU A 465 -1.61 16.30 -0.63
CA LEU A 465 -1.17 15.83 0.69
C LEU A 465 -2.32 15.22 1.51
N GLY A 466 -3.45 15.91 1.64
CA GLY A 466 -4.60 15.39 2.37
C GLY A 466 -5.14 14.06 1.81
N THR A 467 -4.99 13.85 0.50
CA THR A 467 -5.37 12.59 -0.16
C THR A 467 -4.24 11.57 -0.30
N ASP A 468 -2.97 11.95 -0.07
CA ASP A 468 -1.80 11.10 -0.29
C ASP A 468 -1.72 10.01 0.79
N PRO A 469 -1.89 8.72 0.45
CA PRO A 469 -1.89 7.61 1.40
C PRO A 469 -0.59 7.45 2.18
N TYR A 470 0.51 8.00 1.68
CA TYR A 470 1.85 7.92 2.29
C TYR A 470 2.13 9.08 3.25
N THR A 471 1.16 9.95 3.48
CA THR A 471 1.26 11.02 4.48
C THR A 471 0.40 10.70 5.70
N THR A 472 0.84 11.14 6.87
CA THR A 472 -0.01 11.11 8.06
C THR A 472 -1.00 12.27 8.08
N LEU A 473 -1.13 13.04 7.00
CA LEU A 473 -1.92 14.26 6.95
C LEU A 473 -3.38 13.98 6.55
N GLN A 474 -4.28 14.75 7.16
CA GLN A 474 -5.66 14.89 6.77
C GLN A 474 -5.97 16.37 6.57
N LEU A 475 -6.42 16.77 5.38
CA LEU A 475 -6.80 18.15 5.11
C LEU A 475 -8.19 18.47 5.67
N ASP A 476 -8.23 19.28 6.72
CA ASP A 476 -9.48 19.65 7.41
C ASP A 476 -10.08 20.96 6.89
N LYS A 477 -9.23 21.94 6.57
CA LYS A 477 -9.64 23.21 5.97
C LYS A 477 -8.68 23.64 4.87
N PHE A 478 -9.27 24.10 3.77
CA PHE A 478 -8.57 24.70 2.65
C PHE A 478 -9.16 26.07 2.35
N VAL A 479 -8.47 27.12 2.76
CA VAL A 479 -8.96 28.51 2.71
C VAL A 479 -8.00 29.46 1.98
N ALA A 480 -6.98 28.92 1.32
CA ALA A 480 -6.14 29.70 0.42
C ALA A 480 -7.00 30.37 -0.67
N CYS A 481 -6.61 31.55 -1.13
CA CYS A 481 -7.40 32.28 -2.11
C CYS A 481 -6.50 33.04 -3.09
N SER A 482 -6.72 32.83 -4.38
CA SER A 482 -6.02 33.56 -5.44
C SER A 482 -6.11 35.08 -5.27
N GLY A 483 -4.97 35.75 -5.37
CA GLY A 483 -4.81 37.20 -5.15
C GLY A 483 -4.70 37.64 -3.69
N ALA A 484 -4.74 36.72 -2.71
CA ALA A 484 -4.70 37.09 -1.30
C ALA A 484 -3.40 37.82 -0.92
N LYS A 485 -3.54 38.87 -0.10
CA LYS A 485 -2.46 39.60 0.58
C LYS A 485 -2.42 39.23 2.05
N THR A 486 -1.35 39.58 2.74
CA THR A 486 -1.22 39.41 4.20
C THR A 486 -2.44 39.95 4.98
N THR A 487 -3.04 41.06 4.53
CA THR A 487 -4.24 41.65 5.14
C THR A 487 -5.47 40.76 5.00
N HIS A 488 -5.62 40.01 3.90
CA HIS A 488 -6.76 39.12 3.68
C HIS A 488 -6.69 37.86 4.55
N VAL A 489 -5.47 37.41 4.88
CA VAL A 489 -5.27 36.35 5.88
C VAL A 489 -5.86 36.77 7.23
N LEU A 490 -5.70 38.04 7.61
CA LEU A 490 -6.11 38.58 8.92
C LEU A 490 -7.56 39.09 8.98
N ASN A 491 -8.05 39.69 7.88
CA ASN A 491 -9.28 40.49 7.89
C ASN A 491 -10.36 39.98 6.93
N GLY A 492 -10.07 38.96 6.12
CA GLY A 492 -10.96 38.49 5.06
C GLY A 492 -10.94 39.38 3.83
N TRP A 493 -11.74 39.02 2.84
CA TRP A 493 -11.83 39.72 1.56
C TRP A 493 -13.26 39.69 1.02
N TYR A 494 -13.86 40.88 0.91
CA TYR A 494 -15.25 41.07 0.52
C TYR A 494 -15.33 42.02 -0.69
N ASP A 495 -15.40 41.45 -1.90
CA ASP A 495 -15.54 42.20 -3.15
C ASP A 495 -16.45 41.47 -4.17
N THR A 496 -16.59 42.03 -5.36
CA THR A 496 -17.40 41.41 -6.43
C THR A 496 -16.75 40.11 -6.89
N GLY A 497 -17.26 38.99 -6.38
CA GLY A 497 -16.77 37.64 -6.67
C GLY A 497 -16.10 36.94 -5.48
N ARG A 498 -15.80 37.66 -4.39
CA ARG A 498 -15.22 37.09 -3.16
C ARG A 498 -16.03 37.45 -1.93
N ASN A 499 -16.38 36.43 -1.15
CA ASN A 499 -16.94 36.57 0.19
C ASN A 499 -16.15 35.66 1.13
N GLU A 500 -14.90 36.00 1.36
CA GLU A 500 -13.94 35.18 2.10
C GLU A 500 -13.72 35.71 3.50
N SER A 501 -14.02 34.88 4.50
CA SER A 501 -13.67 35.16 5.90
C SER A 501 -12.15 35.28 6.07
N PRO A 502 -11.67 35.92 7.16
CA PRO A 502 -10.26 35.86 7.54
C PRO A 502 -9.75 34.42 7.50
N GLN A 503 -8.68 34.14 6.76
CA GLN A 503 -8.17 32.77 6.65
C GLN A 503 -7.76 32.20 8.02
N ILE A 504 -7.32 33.06 8.95
CA ILE A 504 -7.03 32.66 10.34
C ILE A 504 -8.24 32.09 11.09
N SER A 505 -9.48 32.37 10.68
CA SER A 505 -10.67 31.80 11.32
C SER A 505 -10.78 30.28 11.12
N ALA A 506 -10.15 29.74 10.07
CA ALA A 506 -10.06 28.30 9.88
C ALA A 506 -9.30 27.61 11.03
N LEU A 507 -8.30 28.29 11.60
CA LEU A 507 -7.43 27.78 12.65
C LEU A 507 -8.14 27.73 14.01
N THR A 508 -9.07 28.65 14.26
CA THR A 508 -9.86 28.70 15.50
C THR A 508 -11.00 27.69 15.54
N SER A 509 -11.40 27.17 14.38
CA SER A 509 -12.54 26.23 14.25
C SER A 509 -12.16 24.75 14.38
N GLY A 510 -10.89 24.44 14.68
CA GLY A 510 -10.38 23.07 14.77
C GLY A 510 -9.20 22.91 15.74
N SER A 511 -8.53 21.76 15.70
CA SER A 511 -7.30 21.47 16.47
C SER A 511 -6.13 21.18 15.51
N PRO A 512 -5.65 22.20 14.76
CA PRO A 512 -4.66 21.98 13.73
C PRO A 512 -3.35 21.47 14.30
N LYS A 513 -2.72 20.54 13.58
CA LYS A 513 -1.36 20.06 13.87
C LYS A 513 -0.35 20.66 12.91
N ILE A 514 -0.74 20.82 11.65
CA ILE A 514 0.09 21.36 10.57
C ILE A 514 -0.69 22.49 9.88
N VAL A 515 -0.05 23.63 9.70
CA VAL A 515 -0.56 24.75 8.91
C VAL A 515 0.42 25.02 7.77
N THR A 516 -0.06 25.16 6.54
CA THR A 516 0.77 25.57 5.40
C THR A 516 0.31 26.91 4.86
N LEU A 517 1.25 27.73 4.38
CA LEU A 517 0.99 29.09 3.91
C LEU A 517 2.00 29.52 2.85
N THR A 518 1.51 30.00 1.70
CA THR A 518 2.24 30.93 0.82
C THR A 518 1.60 32.31 0.94
N ILE A 519 2.37 33.36 1.20
CA ILE A 519 1.84 34.74 1.24
C ILE A 519 2.95 35.78 1.04
N GLY A 520 2.60 36.94 0.50
CA GLY A 520 3.49 38.09 0.34
C GLY A 520 3.74 38.48 -1.12
N GLY A 521 3.52 37.58 -2.09
CA GLY A 521 3.65 37.91 -3.51
C GLY A 521 2.71 39.05 -3.95
N ASN A 522 1.43 38.98 -3.57
CA ASN A 522 0.46 40.02 -3.93
C ASN A 522 0.72 41.36 -3.19
N ASP A 523 1.38 41.33 -2.04
CA ASP A 523 1.79 42.52 -1.28
C ASP A 523 2.87 43.33 -2.01
N ILE A 524 3.66 42.69 -2.89
CA ILE A 524 4.74 43.30 -3.68
C ILE A 524 4.35 43.58 -5.14
N LEU A 525 3.06 43.51 -5.47
CA LEU A 525 2.53 43.71 -6.83
C LEU A 525 3.07 42.68 -7.85
N PHE A 526 3.28 41.44 -7.42
CA PHE A 526 3.94 40.42 -8.24
C PHE A 526 3.18 40.13 -9.55
N ALA A 527 1.84 40.18 -9.54
CA ALA A 527 1.04 40.02 -10.75
C ALA A 527 1.30 41.11 -11.81
N ASP A 528 1.42 42.38 -11.39
CA ASP A 528 1.71 43.50 -12.30
C ASP A 528 3.12 43.37 -12.87
N PHE A 529 4.09 42.98 -12.03
CA PHE A 529 5.47 42.72 -12.43
C PHE A 529 5.57 41.56 -13.44
N ALA A 530 4.93 40.43 -13.15
CA ALA A 530 4.87 39.26 -14.03
C ALA A 530 4.24 39.58 -15.39
N LYS A 531 3.14 40.35 -15.38
CA LYS A 531 2.46 40.77 -16.60
C LYS A 531 3.35 41.67 -17.46
N ALA A 532 4.09 42.59 -16.85
CA ALA A 532 5.04 43.43 -17.56
C ALA A 532 6.19 42.63 -18.18
N CYS A 533 6.70 41.58 -17.51
CA CYS A 533 7.74 40.71 -18.10
C CYS A 533 7.30 39.95 -19.37
N ILE A 534 5.98 39.85 -19.61
CA ILE A 534 5.43 39.16 -20.80
C ILE A 534 5.08 40.17 -21.89
N LEU A 535 4.47 41.29 -21.51
CA LEU A 535 3.85 42.23 -22.45
C LEU A 535 4.70 43.47 -22.76
N ASP A 536 5.73 43.74 -21.95
CA ASP A 536 6.62 44.90 -22.05
C ASP A 536 8.00 44.52 -21.47
N THR A 537 8.68 45.41 -20.76
CA THR A 537 9.93 45.12 -20.03
C THR A 537 9.77 45.14 -18.51
N CYS A 538 10.42 44.19 -17.85
CA CYS A 538 10.52 44.13 -16.38
C CYS A 538 11.97 44.15 -15.86
N ASN A 539 12.93 44.60 -16.68
CA ASN A 539 14.34 44.71 -16.29
C ASN A 539 14.59 45.57 -15.03
N PHE A 540 15.83 45.59 -14.56
CA PHE A 540 16.28 46.33 -13.37
C PHE A 540 16.01 47.85 -13.39
N SER A 541 15.82 48.45 -14.55
CA SER A 541 15.52 49.89 -14.71
C SER A 541 14.02 50.18 -14.84
N SER A 542 13.18 49.14 -14.95
CA SER A 542 11.74 49.29 -15.14
C SER A 542 11.04 49.85 -13.89
N GLY A 543 9.93 50.56 -14.08
CA GLY A 543 9.11 51.05 -12.98
C GLY A 543 8.50 49.92 -12.15
N VAL A 544 8.08 48.83 -12.81
CA VAL A 544 7.49 47.65 -12.15
C VAL A 544 8.49 46.94 -11.24
N TYR A 545 9.75 46.77 -11.67
CA TYR A 545 10.81 46.21 -10.83
C TYR A 545 11.04 47.06 -9.58
N ASN A 546 11.17 48.39 -9.76
CA ASN A 546 11.39 49.32 -8.66
C ASN A 546 10.22 49.35 -7.67
N ASN A 547 8.97 49.25 -8.15
CA ASN A 547 7.79 49.19 -7.30
C ASN A 547 7.79 47.93 -6.43
N SER A 548 8.05 46.75 -7.02
CA SER A 548 8.14 45.50 -6.26
C SER A 548 9.30 45.51 -5.27
N LEU A 549 10.48 46.00 -5.68
CA LEU A 549 11.64 46.14 -4.79
C LEU A 549 11.35 47.09 -3.61
N ASN A 550 10.69 48.22 -3.87
CA ASN A 550 10.29 49.16 -2.83
C ASN A 550 9.29 48.54 -1.85
N ALA A 551 8.32 47.77 -2.34
CA ALA A 551 7.37 47.06 -1.47
C ALA A 551 8.07 46.00 -0.60
N ILE A 552 9.01 45.22 -1.17
CA ILE A 552 9.84 44.25 -0.43
C ILE A 552 10.62 44.95 0.69
N ASN A 553 11.28 46.06 0.39
CA ASN A 553 12.18 46.73 1.32
C ASN A 553 11.43 47.49 2.43
N ASN A 554 10.31 48.13 2.09
CA ASN A 554 9.70 49.14 2.98
C ASN A 554 8.38 48.69 3.62
N THR A 555 7.66 47.71 3.06
CA THR A 555 6.30 47.38 3.51
C THR A 555 6.17 45.91 3.91
N LEU A 556 6.70 44.99 3.10
CA LEU A 556 6.44 43.57 3.25
C LEU A 556 6.85 43.01 4.63
N GLY A 557 8.02 43.39 5.15
CA GLY A 557 8.50 42.88 6.44
C GLY A 557 7.56 43.18 7.62
N GLY A 558 6.95 44.38 7.64
CA GLY A 558 5.97 44.75 8.66
C GLY A 558 4.68 43.94 8.55
N SER A 559 4.18 43.79 7.32
CA SER A 559 2.98 43.00 7.04
C SER A 559 3.15 41.53 7.41
N LEU A 560 4.25 40.90 6.99
CA LEU A 560 4.57 39.50 7.31
C LEU A 560 4.73 39.29 8.82
N THR A 561 5.41 40.22 9.52
CA THR A 561 5.57 40.15 10.98
C THR A 561 4.22 40.11 11.69
N SER A 562 3.29 40.99 11.30
CA SER A 562 1.93 41.03 11.86
C SER A 562 1.17 39.74 11.60
N THR A 563 1.24 39.22 10.36
CA THR A 563 0.57 37.96 9.99
C THR A 563 1.12 36.76 10.76
N TYR A 564 2.44 36.58 10.82
CA TYR A 564 3.05 35.44 11.49
C TYR A 564 2.84 35.43 13.00
N LYS A 565 2.92 36.61 13.64
CA LYS A 565 2.59 36.73 15.07
C LYS A 565 1.15 36.33 15.35
N LYS A 566 0.19 36.77 14.51
CA LYS A 566 -1.21 36.41 14.70
C LYS A 566 -1.47 34.92 14.48
N LEU A 567 -0.83 34.32 13.48
CA LEU A 567 -0.92 32.87 13.25
C LEU A 567 -0.38 32.06 14.43
N LEU A 568 0.76 32.45 15.00
CA LEU A 568 1.33 31.81 16.19
C LEU A 568 0.44 31.96 17.42
N GLU A 569 -0.16 33.14 17.61
CA GLU A 569 -1.11 33.43 18.68
C GLU A 569 -2.36 32.53 18.59
N VAL A 570 -3.04 32.49 17.44
CA VAL A 570 -4.28 31.71 17.30
C VAL A 570 -4.06 30.19 17.31
N THR A 571 -2.83 29.73 17.06
CA THR A 571 -2.46 28.30 17.11
C THR A 571 -1.77 27.89 18.41
N GLN A 572 -1.61 28.82 19.36
CA GLN A 572 -0.86 28.57 20.60
C GLN A 572 -1.47 27.42 21.40
N THR A 573 -2.80 27.34 21.47
CA THR A 573 -3.51 26.29 22.22
C THR A 573 -3.41 24.91 21.56
N SER A 574 -3.40 24.83 20.24
CA SER A 574 -3.28 23.54 19.52
C SER A 574 -1.84 23.07 19.37
N GLY A 575 -0.88 23.99 19.54
CA GLY A 575 0.55 23.75 19.35
C GLY A 575 0.92 23.49 17.89
N ALA A 576 0.13 23.97 16.93
CA ALA A 576 0.35 23.69 15.51
C ALA A 576 1.71 24.22 15.02
N LYS A 577 2.38 23.44 14.16
CA LYS A 577 3.53 23.93 13.38
C LYS A 577 3.03 24.63 12.12
N ILE A 578 3.56 25.80 11.82
CA ILE A 578 3.20 26.63 10.67
C ILE A 578 4.38 26.63 9.69
N TYR A 579 4.17 26.04 8.52
CA TYR A 579 5.14 25.96 7.44
C TYR A 579 4.84 27.04 6.40
N VAL A 580 5.67 28.07 6.40
CA VAL A 580 5.66 29.16 5.42
C VAL A 580 6.48 28.72 4.22
N LEU A 581 5.79 28.42 3.12
CA LEU A 581 6.39 27.97 1.87
C LEU A 581 6.88 29.20 1.07
N GLY A 582 8.12 29.15 0.61
CA GLY A 582 8.66 30.16 -0.32
C GLY A 582 8.08 30.02 -1.74
N TYR A 583 8.37 31.01 -2.58
CA TYR A 583 8.03 30.96 -4.00
C TYR A 583 9.20 30.37 -4.80
N PRO A 584 8.99 29.42 -5.71
CA PRO A 584 10.06 28.86 -6.52
C PRO A 584 10.59 29.88 -7.52
N GLN A 585 11.79 29.63 -8.05
CA GLN A 585 12.24 30.36 -9.24
C GLN A 585 11.34 29.96 -10.41
N VAL A 586 10.69 30.93 -11.03
CA VAL A 586 9.76 30.67 -12.14
C VAL A 586 10.46 30.72 -13.49
N ILE A 587 11.50 31.54 -13.62
CA ILE A 587 12.27 31.70 -14.86
C ILE A 587 13.65 31.05 -14.68
N ALA A 588 14.09 30.29 -15.67
CA ALA A 588 15.40 29.62 -15.67
C ALA A 588 16.55 30.63 -15.49
N ASP A 589 17.65 30.16 -14.91
CA ASP A 589 18.86 30.99 -14.80
C ASP A 589 19.49 31.19 -16.18
N LYS A 590 19.57 32.45 -16.62
CA LYS A 590 20.02 32.84 -17.96
C LYS A 590 21.18 33.82 -17.86
N SER A 591 22.33 33.45 -18.42
CA SER A 591 23.51 34.30 -18.41
C SER A 591 23.46 35.35 -19.53
N VAL A 592 24.17 36.47 -19.35
CA VAL A 592 24.26 37.54 -20.38
C VAL A 592 24.82 37.08 -21.72
N ASN A 593 25.58 35.98 -21.74
CA ASN A 593 26.24 35.44 -22.93
C ASN A 593 25.49 34.25 -23.54
N GLU A 594 24.36 33.85 -22.95
CA GLU A 594 23.59 32.71 -23.45
C GLU A 594 22.86 33.08 -24.75
N ILE A 595 22.97 32.20 -25.75
CA ILE A 595 22.29 32.35 -27.05
C ILE A 595 20.77 32.39 -26.81
N GLY A 596 20.05 33.17 -27.61
CA GLY A 596 18.59 33.28 -27.51
C GLY A 596 17.88 31.93 -27.51
N ASP A 597 16.89 31.81 -26.65
CA ASP A 597 16.06 30.60 -26.51
C ASP A 597 14.71 30.85 -27.17
N ALA A 598 14.45 30.16 -28.28
CA ALA A 598 13.22 30.30 -29.05
C ALA A 598 11.95 29.98 -28.23
N ARG A 599 12.08 29.32 -27.08
CA ARG A 599 10.97 28.99 -26.16
C ARG A 599 10.62 30.13 -25.21
N CYS A 600 11.47 31.15 -25.13
CA CYS A 600 11.34 32.26 -24.20
C CYS A 600 11.70 33.61 -24.86
N PRO A 601 11.16 33.91 -26.05
CA PRO A 601 11.59 35.09 -26.81
C PRO A 601 11.25 36.40 -26.09
N TYR A 602 10.17 36.42 -25.31
CA TYR A 602 9.70 37.59 -24.55
C TYR A 602 10.64 38.00 -23.40
N MET A 603 11.55 37.11 -22.94
CA MET A 603 12.54 37.44 -21.91
C MET A 603 13.95 37.70 -22.47
N TYR A 604 14.18 37.46 -23.77
CA TYR A 604 15.50 37.53 -24.37
C TYR A 604 15.93 38.96 -24.75
N GLU A 605 15.04 39.69 -25.45
CA GLU A 605 15.29 41.03 -26.02
C GLU A 605 14.11 41.98 -25.73
N SER A 606 13.79 42.21 -24.45
CA SER A 606 12.71 43.09 -24.02
C SER A 606 12.95 44.59 -24.28
N VAL A 607 14.15 44.98 -24.75
CA VAL A 607 14.52 46.37 -25.10
C VAL A 607 15.41 46.40 -26.35
N PRO A 608 15.29 47.42 -27.23
CA PRO A 608 16.20 47.62 -28.36
C PRO A 608 17.64 47.72 -27.85
N VAL A 609 18.47 46.75 -28.23
CA VAL A 609 19.72 46.42 -27.55
C VAL A 609 20.75 47.55 -27.64
N ALA A 610 21.04 48.18 -26.50
CA ALA A 610 22.33 48.83 -26.27
C ALA A 610 23.29 47.83 -25.61
N ALA A 611 24.33 47.44 -26.34
CA ALA A 611 25.60 46.84 -25.85
C ALA A 611 25.53 45.55 -25.01
N GLY A 612 24.83 44.49 -25.46
CA GLY A 612 25.05 43.13 -24.92
C GLY A 612 24.35 42.79 -23.60
N ARG A 613 23.13 43.32 -23.39
CA ARG A 613 22.32 43.12 -22.17
C ARG A 613 21.17 42.13 -22.37
N TYR A 614 21.47 40.97 -22.95
CA TYR A 614 20.49 39.89 -23.14
C TYR A 614 19.99 39.36 -21.79
N TRP A 615 18.76 38.85 -21.75
CA TRP A 615 18.16 38.20 -20.56
C TRP A 615 18.00 39.09 -19.32
N GLU A 616 17.98 40.42 -19.46
CA GLU A 616 17.81 41.33 -18.30
C GLU A 616 16.50 41.11 -17.55
N ASP A 617 15.40 40.86 -18.26
CA ASP A 617 14.08 40.60 -17.66
C ASP A 617 14.08 39.28 -16.88
N ALA A 618 14.66 38.21 -17.45
CA ALA A 618 14.81 36.92 -16.76
C ALA A 618 15.61 37.07 -15.45
N ARG A 619 16.71 37.82 -15.48
CA ARG A 619 17.52 38.08 -14.27
C ARG A 619 16.79 38.95 -13.25
N ALA A 620 16.08 39.99 -13.70
CA ALA A 620 15.28 40.83 -12.82
C ALA A 620 14.15 40.04 -12.16
N ALA A 621 13.50 39.13 -12.89
CA ALA A 621 12.48 38.23 -12.35
C ALA A 621 13.03 37.31 -11.26
N ARG A 622 14.18 36.66 -11.51
CA ARG A 622 14.84 35.82 -10.50
C ARG A 622 15.28 36.61 -9.27
N ASP A 623 15.77 37.83 -9.46
CA ASP A 623 16.18 38.72 -8.37
C ASP A 623 14.99 39.12 -7.47
N ILE A 624 13.82 39.44 -8.03
CA ILE A 624 12.61 39.71 -7.24
C ILE A 624 12.19 38.50 -6.42
N VAL A 625 12.15 37.30 -7.00
CA VAL A 625 11.83 36.05 -6.26
C VAL A 625 12.83 35.81 -5.13
N THR A 626 14.12 36.01 -5.41
CA THR A 626 15.20 35.85 -4.43
C THR A 626 15.00 36.79 -3.25
N LYS A 627 14.80 38.09 -3.52
CA LYS A 627 14.59 39.12 -2.48
C LYS A 627 13.29 38.91 -1.70
N LEU A 628 12.22 38.46 -2.36
CA LEU A 628 10.97 38.09 -1.71
C LEU A 628 11.20 36.93 -0.71
N ASN A 629 11.82 35.83 -1.16
CA ASN A 629 12.11 34.69 -0.29
C ASN A 629 13.09 35.02 0.84
N THR A 630 14.10 35.86 0.58
CA THR A 630 14.99 36.38 1.64
C THR A 630 14.19 37.16 2.66
N LYS A 631 13.32 38.08 2.24
CA LYS A 631 12.49 38.85 3.17
C LYS A 631 11.56 37.98 4.00
N ILE A 632 10.98 36.93 3.39
CA ILE A 632 10.15 35.94 4.09
C ILE A 632 10.97 35.20 5.15
N THR A 633 12.12 34.64 4.77
CA THR A 633 13.03 33.91 5.67
C THR A 633 13.49 34.78 6.83
N ASP A 634 14.00 35.99 6.54
CA ASP A 634 14.45 36.95 7.54
C ASP A 634 13.34 37.28 8.55
N THR A 635 12.10 37.43 8.06
CA THR A 635 10.95 37.74 8.92
C THR A 635 10.55 36.54 9.77
N VAL A 636 10.58 35.32 9.21
CA VAL A 636 10.35 34.09 9.98
C VAL A 636 11.39 33.97 11.09
N ASP A 637 12.67 34.14 10.79
CA ASP A 637 13.75 34.03 11.78
C ASP A 637 13.68 35.13 12.85
N ALA A 638 13.37 36.36 12.45
CA ALA A 638 13.14 37.46 13.39
C ALA A 638 11.96 37.17 14.34
N VAL A 639 10.86 36.59 13.85
CA VAL A 639 9.71 36.21 14.69
C VAL A 639 10.04 35.02 15.59
N ARG A 640 10.76 34.01 15.08
CA ARG A 640 11.23 32.84 15.85
C ARG A 640 12.13 33.25 17.01
N ALA A 641 12.94 34.29 16.84
CA ALA A 641 13.84 34.79 17.88
C ALA A 641 13.12 35.44 19.08
N LEU A 642 11.83 35.80 18.94
CA LEU A 642 11.08 36.48 20.01
C LEU A 642 10.64 35.57 21.16
N SER A 643 10.51 34.25 20.92
CA SER A 643 10.04 33.29 21.92
C SER A 643 10.44 31.87 21.54
N THR A 644 10.70 31.02 22.52
CA THR A 644 10.96 29.59 22.30
C THR A 644 9.77 28.86 21.69
N ASP A 645 8.54 29.29 21.99
CA ASP A 645 7.33 28.71 21.38
C ASP A 645 7.21 29.07 19.89
N ASN A 646 7.81 30.19 19.44
CA ASN A 646 7.75 30.61 18.05
C ASN A 646 8.56 29.71 17.11
N GLN A 647 9.34 28.76 17.65
CA GLN A 647 10.01 27.72 16.85
C GLN A 647 9.04 26.84 16.06
N ARG A 648 7.73 26.92 16.36
CA ARG A 648 6.66 26.32 15.56
C ARG A 648 6.48 26.97 14.18
N LEU A 649 6.98 28.19 13.96
CA LEU A 649 7.01 28.84 12.65
C LEU A 649 8.25 28.38 11.88
N VAL A 650 8.07 27.80 10.71
CA VAL A 650 9.13 27.18 9.92
C VAL A 650 9.07 27.72 8.49
N PHE A 651 10.20 28.21 7.98
CA PHE A 651 10.31 28.52 6.55
C PHE A 651 10.71 27.28 5.77
N VAL A 652 10.04 27.05 4.63
CA VAL A 652 10.31 25.95 3.71
C VAL A 652 10.73 26.55 2.37
N SER A 653 12.02 26.42 2.05
CA SER A 653 12.58 27.02 0.84
C SER A 653 12.15 26.28 -0.43
N ALA A 654 11.53 27.00 -1.35
CA ALA A 654 11.26 26.51 -2.71
C ALA A 654 12.42 26.73 -3.69
N THR A 655 13.54 27.31 -3.22
CA THR A 655 14.73 27.62 -4.03
C THR A 655 16.01 27.09 -3.40
N GLY A 656 15.90 26.15 -2.45
CA GLY A 656 17.06 25.50 -1.83
C GLY A 656 17.76 24.52 -2.78
N THR A 657 18.97 24.08 -2.42
CA THR A 657 19.84 23.18 -3.20
C THR A 657 19.26 21.79 -3.51
N SER A 658 18.09 21.46 -2.98
CA SER A 658 17.37 20.21 -3.25
C SER A 658 15.89 20.46 -3.50
N SER A 659 15.55 21.68 -3.93
CA SER A 659 14.18 22.01 -4.29
C SER A 659 13.75 21.16 -5.48
N PRO A 660 12.55 20.53 -5.44
CA PRO A 660 12.01 19.81 -6.59
C PRO A 660 11.66 20.71 -7.78
N PHE A 661 11.77 22.04 -7.63
CA PHE A 661 11.60 23.00 -8.72
C PHE A 661 12.87 23.28 -9.52
N ASP A 662 14.04 22.85 -9.04
CA ASP A 662 15.32 23.11 -9.71
C ASP A 662 15.37 22.44 -11.10
N GLY A 663 15.68 23.21 -12.14
CA GLY A 663 15.68 22.76 -13.53
C GLY A 663 14.31 22.68 -14.20
N HIS A 664 13.23 22.97 -13.47
CA HIS A 664 11.84 22.90 -13.94
C HIS A 664 11.19 24.28 -14.13
N GLU A 665 12.00 25.34 -14.18
CA GLU A 665 11.53 26.69 -14.46
C GLU A 665 10.98 26.82 -15.89
N VAL A 666 10.19 27.87 -16.12
CA VAL A 666 9.90 28.33 -17.47
C VAL A 666 11.22 28.74 -18.13
N CYS A 667 11.36 28.48 -19.44
CA CYS A 667 12.56 28.76 -20.22
C CYS A 667 13.77 27.84 -19.90
N SER A 668 13.58 26.78 -19.11
CA SER A 668 14.59 25.72 -18.91
C SER A 668 14.53 24.69 -20.06
N SER A 669 15.57 23.86 -20.23
CA SER A 669 15.58 22.76 -21.22
C SER A 669 14.65 21.59 -20.86
N GLY A 670 14.25 21.48 -19.59
CA GLY A 670 13.43 20.40 -19.06
C GLY A 670 11.94 20.63 -19.19
N GLU A 671 11.17 19.71 -18.62
CA GLU A 671 9.74 19.89 -18.45
C GLU A 671 9.45 20.98 -17.41
N SER A 672 8.62 21.96 -17.77
CA SER A 672 8.28 23.06 -16.87
C SER A 672 7.23 22.66 -15.84
N TYR A 673 7.43 23.10 -14.59
CA TYR A 673 6.47 22.95 -13.49
C TYR A 673 5.51 24.13 -13.37
N PHE A 674 5.53 25.04 -14.34
CA PHE A 674 4.68 26.22 -14.37
C PHE A 674 3.86 26.25 -15.64
N HIS A 675 2.74 26.95 -15.60
CA HIS A 675 1.99 27.28 -16.80
C HIS A 675 2.79 28.30 -17.62
N ASN A 676 3.16 27.90 -18.83
CA ASN A 676 3.80 28.80 -19.79
C ASN A 676 2.74 29.66 -20.52
N PHE A 677 3.19 30.75 -21.17
CA PHE A 677 2.30 31.70 -21.84
C PHE A 677 1.41 31.05 -22.90
N ASP A 678 1.96 30.12 -23.68
CA ASP A 678 1.27 29.33 -24.70
C ASP A 678 0.26 28.32 -24.11
N GLN A 679 0.47 27.86 -22.88
CA GLN A 679 -0.42 26.95 -22.17
C GLN A 679 -1.59 27.68 -21.48
N ALA A 680 -1.43 28.97 -21.20
CA ALA A 680 -2.40 29.78 -20.47
C ALA A 680 -3.33 30.61 -21.37
N LEU A 681 -3.37 30.37 -22.68
CA LEU A 681 -4.18 31.14 -23.64
C LEU A 681 -5.69 31.20 -23.30
N ASN A 682 -6.19 30.28 -22.47
CA ASN A 682 -7.57 30.26 -22.00
C ASN A 682 -7.83 31.22 -20.82
N ASN A 683 -6.79 31.57 -20.05
CA ASN A 683 -6.84 32.59 -18.99
C ASN A 683 -5.42 33.04 -18.61
N THR A 684 -5.05 34.26 -18.96
CA THR A 684 -3.71 34.81 -18.70
C THR A 684 -3.37 34.91 -17.20
N ALA A 685 -4.35 34.81 -16.30
CA ALA A 685 -4.10 34.75 -14.86
C ALA A 685 -3.34 33.50 -14.41
N TYR A 686 -3.35 32.43 -15.23
CA TYR A 686 -2.69 31.17 -14.90
C TYR A 686 -1.18 31.18 -15.17
N VAL A 687 -0.71 32.10 -16.04
CA VAL A 687 0.70 32.18 -16.42
C VAL A 687 1.58 32.28 -15.17
N PHE A 688 2.70 31.56 -15.18
CA PHE A 688 3.69 31.51 -14.10
C PHE A 688 3.25 30.87 -12.78
N HIS A 689 1.99 30.42 -12.67
CA HIS A 689 1.59 29.59 -11.54
C HIS A 689 2.07 28.15 -11.70
N PRO A 690 2.32 27.42 -10.59
CA PRO A 690 2.66 26.01 -10.65
C PRO A 690 1.53 25.20 -11.32
N ASN A 691 1.87 24.39 -12.30
CA ASN A 691 0.95 23.41 -12.90
C ASN A 691 0.81 22.18 -11.98
N VAL A 692 0.13 21.12 -12.43
CA VAL A 692 -0.05 19.87 -11.66
C VAL A 692 1.27 19.32 -11.09
N LYS A 693 2.36 19.38 -11.88
CA LYS A 693 3.68 18.91 -11.44
C LYS A 693 4.32 19.85 -10.44
N GLY A 694 4.15 21.16 -10.61
CA GLY A 694 4.57 22.15 -9.63
C GLY A 694 3.83 22.04 -8.29
N GLN A 695 2.53 21.73 -8.30
CA GLN A 695 1.80 21.45 -7.06
C GLN A 695 2.27 20.15 -6.39
N ALA A 696 2.61 19.12 -7.16
CA ALA A 696 3.26 17.92 -6.62
C ALA A 696 4.64 18.22 -6.00
N ALA A 697 5.43 19.11 -6.63
CA ALA A 697 6.71 19.57 -6.10
C ALA A 697 6.55 20.33 -4.77
N TYR A 698 5.51 21.17 -4.64
CA TYR A 698 5.16 21.79 -3.35
C TYR A 698 4.75 20.75 -2.30
N ALA A 699 3.97 19.73 -2.67
CA ALA A 699 3.59 18.65 -1.76
C ALA A 699 4.85 17.94 -1.23
N GLN A 700 5.82 17.65 -2.11
CA GLN A 700 7.10 17.08 -1.72
C GLN A 700 7.89 17.98 -0.75
N LEU A 701 7.95 19.30 -0.97
CA LEU A 701 8.59 20.24 -0.05
C LEU A 701 7.96 20.20 1.35
N VAL A 702 6.63 20.14 1.41
CA VAL A 702 5.92 20.02 2.70
C VAL A 702 6.24 18.70 3.38
N ARG A 703 6.20 17.56 2.66
CA ARG A 703 6.55 16.24 3.21
C ARG A 703 7.94 16.21 3.82
N GLN A 704 8.93 16.70 3.08
CA GLN A 704 10.31 16.81 3.56
C GLN A 704 10.40 17.67 4.83
N ALA A 705 9.70 18.80 4.88
CA ALA A 705 9.72 19.70 6.03
C ALA A 705 9.05 19.11 7.29
N ILE A 706 8.04 18.24 7.13
CA ILE A 706 7.32 17.61 8.24
C ILE A 706 7.90 16.26 8.67
N GLY A 707 8.91 15.75 7.95
CA GLY A 707 9.60 14.48 8.23
C GLY A 707 8.88 13.23 7.71
N GLU A 708 8.27 13.31 6.52
CA GLU A 708 7.54 12.23 5.84
C GLU A 708 8.00 11.93 4.41
#